data_AF-A0A6A6UDF0-F1
#
_entry.id   AF-A0A6A6UDF0-F1
#
_cell.length_a   1.000
_cell.length_b   1.000
_cell.length_c   1.000
_cell.angle_alpha   90.00
_cell.angle_beta   90.00
_cell.angle_gamma   90.00
#
_symmetry.space_group_name_H-M   'P 1'
#
loop_
_entity.id
_entity.type
_entity.pdbx_description
1 polymer ?
#
loop_
_entity_poly.entity_id
_entity_poly.type
_entity_poly.pdbx_seq_one_letter_code
_entity_poly.pdbx_strand_id
1 'polypeptide(L)'
;MFSTQKSDPVRDQMQPKEARKDSLRFNFLMNFIRWAEFAFSIAALVVCANIYKIFDNHQCSVPGRVTFNLAVAAVTVALSIYFIFATATIKLRAIPYSFWLALVTDIIFLALWIASGSLIGTYDCNAACGDCTNYGLQHHSDFNATWYQFSLAFFQPGCVCGIPKTTNSTNTSNTRQGLLSDVLLEKRASIGSSASRAGQSIVKNGSSSVFKKVIQAAIRHGLDWTMAALFLMALVVTGVLMFWYSKKKHPDTEEGMAIEGKDGRNNTHSGHSQNGLHEARQHDHNAPAPSPLTAFLSEIKPFKIETAPPKSPLKNVQRKRIFYGPYTLQPANAKKAPNVSGMDPNSESWNGIAGGIPLDSTLLFAKNTLEYENGKIADQASGVYNHHVAFIDTNKFTPLFASCPSSSAVSPGAVPSSMPSLGAPAVMMGASEEIGSNAYSTPDGTFNSGFYIGKADKVIMSGEVVNYSNDTKVIYAVSDVEFIPGRPPGSLDVQVQVLSVNQCETKDIRLHAPEGKKAFSFQSQNITVLNDGYILSRRGHLHDGGVNIDFKVNGKTICDSRAIYGGEKGSLKTEDGVWETVSATVECHEPVKVSKGDVITLSAHYDLEKHPARKHTGGGMAEEMGIMSFNFATEAK
;
A
#
# COMPACT_ATOMS: atom_id res chain seq x y z
N MET A 1 -58.37 16.60 31.41
CA MET A 1 -58.89 17.99 31.45
C MET A 1 -57.74 18.93 31.12
N PHE A 2 -57.83 19.73 30.06
CA PHE A 2 -56.92 20.85 29.83
C PHE A 2 -57.76 22.13 29.75
N SER A 3 -57.59 23.02 30.72
CA SER A 3 -58.25 24.33 30.75
C SER A 3 -57.49 25.30 29.85
N THR A 4 -58.15 25.83 28.82
CA THR A 4 -57.60 26.85 27.93
C THR A 4 -57.76 28.23 28.56
N GLN A 5 -56.78 28.62 29.39
CA GLN A 5 -56.73 29.95 29.97
C GLN A 5 -56.55 31.00 28.86
N LYS A 6 -57.61 31.77 28.55
CA LYS A 6 -57.56 32.92 27.65
C LYS A 6 -56.59 33.97 28.22
N SER A 7 -55.52 34.27 27.51
CA SER A 7 -54.60 35.36 27.85
C SER A 7 -55.21 36.72 27.48
N ASP A 8 -55.31 37.64 28.44
CA ASP A 8 -55.78 39.00 28.20
C ASP A 8 -54.87 39.76 27.21
N PRO A 9 -55.42 40.32 26.10
CA PRO A 9 -54.62 40.98 25.07
C PRO A 9 -54.07 42.36 25.49
N VAL A 10 -54.45 42.87 26.67
CA VAL A 10 -54.12 44.24 27.11
C VAL A 10 -52.72 44.34 27.74
N ARG A 11 -52.18 43.25 28.32
CA ARG A 11 -50.91 43.30 29.07
C ARG A 11 -49.65 43.36 28.20
N ASP A 12 -49.76 43.07 26.89
CA ASP A 12 -48.64 43.00 25.95
C ASP A 12 -48.19 44.36 25.37
N GLN A 13 -48.90 45.46 25.65
CA GLN A 13 -48.57 46.80 25.11
C GLN A 13 -47.64 47.65 25.99
N MET A 14 -47.35 47.26 27.23
CA MET A 14 -46.57 48.07 28.18
C MET A 14 -45.16 47.55 28.51
N GLN A 15 -44.55 46.71 27.66
CA GLN A 15 -43.09 46.53 27.75
C GLN A 15 -42.37 47.70 27.05
N PRO A 16 -41.40 48.37 27.73
CA PRO A 16 -40.67 49.48 27.12
C PRO A 16 -39.92 49.03 25.86
N LYS A 17 -40.01 49.84 24.80
CA LYS A 17 -39.51 49.50 23.45
C LYS A 17 -38.02 49.08 23.45
N GLU A 18 -37.23 49.56 24.39
CA GLU A 18 -35.82 49.22 24.56
C GLU A 18 -35.60 47.77 25.03
N ALA A 19 -36.38 47.28 26.01
CA ALA A 19 -36.27 45.90 26.49
C ALA A 19 -36.55 44.86 25.38
N ARG A 20 -37.47 45.18 24.47
CA ARG A 20 -37.76 44.37 23.27
C ARG A 20 -36.60 44.40 22.26
N LYS A 21 -35.86 45.52 22.16
CA LYS A 21 -34.71 45.69 21.24
C LYS A 21 -33.49 44.88 21.69
N ASP A 22 -33.22 44.83 22.99
CA ASP A 22 -32.08 44.08 23.51
C ASP A 22 -32.32 42.57 23.46
N SER A 23 -33.51 42.10 23.84
CA SER A 23 -33.90 40.69 23.68
C SER A 23 -33.72 40.20 22.23
N LEU A 24 -34.11 41.03 21.24
CA LEU A 24 -33.93 40.71 19.82
C LEU A 24 -32.45 40.56 19.43
N ARG A 25 -31.57 41.42 19.95
CA ARG A 25 -30.12 41.39 19.69
C ARG A 25 -29.45 40.15 20.28
N PHE A 26 -29.80 39.77 21.50
CA PHE A 26 -29.27 38.56 22.13
C PHE A 26 -29.72 37.28 21.42
N ASN A 27 -31.01 37.19 21.04
CA ASN A 27 -31.51 36.05 20.28
C ASN A 27 -30.82 35.94 18.90
N PHE A 28 -30.54 37.07 18.23
CA PHE A 28 -29.77 37.08 16.99
C PHE A 28 -28.33 36.57 17.19
N LEU A 29 -27.63 37.02 18.24
CA LEU A 29 -26.27 36.58 18.54
C LEU A 29 -26.20 35.08 18.89
N MET A 30 -27.11 34.59 19.75
CA MET A 30 -27.16 33.17 20.09
C MET A 30 -27.47 32.30 18.86
N ASN A 31 -28.47 32.68 18.06
CA ASN A 31 -28.80 31.96 16.83
C ASN A 31 -27.61 31.92 15.85
N PHE A 32 -26.87 33.03 15.71
CA PHE A 32 -25.63 33.06 14.92
C PHE A 32 -24.55 32.09 15.45
N ILE A 33 -24.36 32.00 16.76
CA ILE A 33 -23.41 31.05 17.38
C ILE A 33 -23.86 29.60 17.08
N ARG A 34 -25.15 29.28 17.23
CA ARG A 34 -25.69 27.93 16.92
C ARG A 34 -25.54 27.54 15.45
N TRP A 35 -25.74 28.48 14.53
CA TRP A 35 -25.47 28.24 13.09
C TRP A 35 -23.98 28.01 12.80
N ALA A 36 -23.07 28.67 13.53
CA ALA A 36 -21.64 28.40 13.41
C ALA A 36 -21.29 27.01 13.95
N GLU A 37 -21.75 26.64 15.15
CA GLU A 37 -21.58 25.30 15.73
C GLU A 37 -22.07 24.20 14.77
N PHE A 38 -23.26 24.37 14.18
CA PHE A 38 -23.82 23.46 13.18
C PHE A 38 -22.89 23.29 11.96
N ALA A 39 -22.45 24.41 11.35
CA ALA A 39 -21.62 24.39 10.16
C ALA A 39 -20.25 23.72 10.39
N PHE A 40 -19.60 24.02 11.51
CA PHE A 40 -18.31 23.39 11.86
C PHE A 40 -18.47 21.93 12.28
N SER A 41 -19.58 21.54 12.89
CA SER A 41 -19.88 20.13 13.19
C SER A 41 -20.09 19.30 11.94
N ILE A 42 -20.77 19.84 10.91
CA ILE A 42 -20.85 19.19 9.58
C ILE A 42 -19.45 19.05 8.96
N ALA A 43 -18.61 20.10 9.03
CA ALA A 43 -17.25 20.02 8.51
C ALA A 43 -16.42 18.94 9.24
N ALA A 44 -16.58 18.81 10.55
CA ALA A 44 -15.92 17.77 11.35
C ALA A 44 -16.41 16.38 10.96
N LEU A 45 -17.72 16.20 10.80
CA LEU A 45 -18.34 14.94 10.39
C LEU A 45 -17.85 14.50 9.00
N VAL A 46 -17.80 15.41 8.01
CA VAL A 46 -17.29 15.10 6.66
C VAL A 46 -15.80 14.73 6.68
N VAL A 47 -14.97 15.44 7.45
CA VAL A 47 -13.54 15.11 7.58
C VAL A 47 -13.36 13.75 8.26
N CYS A 48 -14.06 13.50 9.37
CA CYS A 48 -13.93 12.23 10.10
C CYS A 48 -14.52 11.06 9.32
N ALA A 49 -15.61 11.24 8.58
CA ALA A 49 -16.19 10.20 7.72
C ALA A 49 -15.29 9.86 6.53
N ASN A 50 -14.61 10.85 5.93
CA ASN A 50 -13.62 10.59 4.87
C ASN A 50 -12.40 9.84 5.42
N ILE A 51 -11.90 10.20 6.61
CA ILE A 51 -10.80 9.47 7.26
C ILE A 51 -11.27 8.05 7.62
N TYR A 52 -12.44 7.89 8.24
CA TYR A 52 -13.05 6.58 8.53
C TYR A 52 -13.07 5.72 7.26
N LYS A 53 -13.58 6.26 6.15
CA LYS A 53 -13.65 5.55 4.86
C LYS A 53 -12.28 5.17 4.30
N ILE A 54 -11.23 5.96 4.54
CA ILE A 54 -9.86 5.58 4.14
C ILE A 54 -9.41 4.34 4.93
N PHE A 55 -9.57 4.34 6.26
CA PHE A 55 -9.21 3.19 7.09
C PHE A 55 -10.06 1.94 6.75
N ASP A 56 -11.37 2.11 6.59
CA ASP A 56 -12.34 1.08 6.21
C ASP A 56 -12.04 0.45 4.84
N ASN A 57 -11.77 1.28 3.81
CA ASN A 57 -11.33 0.83 2.49
C ASN A 57 -10.02 0.01 2.52
N HIS A 58 -9.16 0.26 3.52
CA HIS A 58 -7.88 -0.45 3.72
C HIS A 58 -7.98 -1.60 4.73
N GLN A 59 -9.18 -1.90 5.24
CA GLN A 59 -9.43 -2.92 6.28
C GLN A 59 -8.65 -2.69 7.59
N CYS A 60 -8.17 -1.47 7.83
CA CYS A 60 -7.49 -1.11 9.07
C CYS A 60 -8.51 -0.78 10.17
N SER A 61 -8.21 -1.14 11.42
CA SER A 61 -8.98 -0.69 12.56
C SER A 61 -9.00 0.84 12.63
N VAL A 62 -10.17 1.45 12.48
CA VAL A 62 -10.32 2.92 12.56
C VAL A 62 -9.84 3.39 13.95
N PRO A 63 -8.86 4.31 14.05
CA PRO A 63 -8.35 4.75 15.34
C PRO A 63 -9.47 5.30 16.22
N GLY A 64 -9.54 4.87 17.48
CA GLY A 64 -10.65 5.21 18.38
C GLY A 64 -10.93 6.72 18.50
N ARG A 65 -9.91 7.57 18.30
CA ARG A 65 -10.05 9.03 18.21
C ARG A 65 -10.85 9.50 16.99
N VAL A 66 -10.68 8.88 15.82
CA VAL A 66 -11.49 9.21 14.62
C VAL A 66 -12.96 8.87 14.88
N THR A 67 -13.22 7.72 15.48
CA THR A 67 -14.57 7.28 15.88
C THR A 67 -15.18 8.19 16.96
N PHE A 68 -14.40 8.60 17.97
CA PHE A 68 -14.82 9.56 18.99
C PHE A 68 -15.17 10.93 18.38
N ASN A 69 -14.30 11.48 17.55
CA ASN A 69 -14.53 12.76 16.88
C ASN A 69 -15.73 12.71 15.93
N LEU A 70 -15.94 11.59 15.23
CA LEU A 70 -17.12 11.36 14.39
C LEU A 70 -18.41 11.35 15.22
N ALA A 71 -18.40 10.65 16.37
CA ALA A 71 -19.53 10.60 17.29
C ALA A 71 -19.85 11.97 17.91
N VAL A 72 -18.85 12.68 18.43
CA VAL A 72 -19.01 14.03 18.99
C VAL A 72 -19.57 14.98 17.93
N ALA A 73 -19.04 14.95 16.71
CA ALA A 73 -19.56 15.78 15.61
C ALA A 73 -21.03 15.44 15.28
N ALA A 74 -21.39 14.16 15.17
CA ALA A 74 -22.75 13.73 14.86
C ALA A 74 -23.78 14.17 15.93
N VAL A 75 -23.47 14.00 17.21
CA VAL A 75 -24.37 14.46 18.29
C VAL A 75 -24.42 16.00 18.33
N THR A 76 -23.31 16.68 18.06
CA THR A 76 -23.30 18.16 17.99
C THR A 76 -24.22 18.67 16.89
N VAL A 77 -24.21 18.06 15.68
CA VAL A 77 -25.12 18.43 14.58
C VAL A 77 -26.59 18.35 15.02
N ALA A 78 -27.00 17.25 15.66
CA ALA A 78 -28.39 17.06 16.11
C ALA A 78 -28.80 18.11 17.16
N LEU A 79 -27.92 18.45 18.09
CA LEU A 79 -28.18 19.44 19.14
C LEU A 79 -28.17 20.89 18.61
N SER A 80 -27.26 21.24 17.70
CA SER A 80 -27.28 22.56 17.07
C SER A 80 -28.58 22.75 16.26
N ILE A 81 -29.09 21.72 15.56
CA ILE A 81 -30.42 21.77 14.92
C ILE A 81 -31.51 22.07 15.97
N TYR A 82 -31.54 21.33 17.08
CA TYR A 82 -32.52 21.55 18.15
C TYR A 82 -32.46 22.98 18.70
N PHE A 83 -31.27 23.51 19.02
CA PHE A 83 -31.11 24.86 19.55
C PHE A 83 -31.41 25.95 18.50
N ILE A 84 -31.09 25.74 17.22
CA ILE A 84 -31.51 26.65 16.15
C ILE A 84 -33.04 26.77 16.14
N PHE A 85 -33.78 25.65 16.14
CA PHE A 85 -35.24 25.70 16.15
C PHE A 85 -35.85 26.24 17.46
N ALA A 86 -35.24 25.93 18.61
CA ALA A 86 -35.73 26.39 19.92
C ALA A 86 -35.39 27.87 20.21
N THR A 87 -34.38 28.45 19.55
CA THR A 87 -34.01 29.88 19.68
C THR A 87 -34.46 30.75 18.50
N ALA A 88 -34.85 30.15 17.37
CA ALA A 88 -35.43 30.88 16.25
C ALA A 88 -36.75 31.57 16.65
N THR A 89 -36.94 32.80 16.18
CA THR A 89 -38.15 33.62 16.41
C THR A 89 -39.39 33.13 15.65
N ILE A 90 -39.34 31.92 15.09
CA ILE A 90 -40.46 31.23 14.46
C ILE A 90 -41.49 30.92 15.55
N LYS A 91 -42.79 31.10 15.27
CA LYS A 91 -43.90 30.90 16.23
C LYS A 91 -44.16 29.43 16.63
N LEU A 92 -43.14 28.56 16.63
CA LEU A 92 -43.18 27.19 17.14
C LEU A 92 -43.15 27.19 18.67
N ARG A 93 -44.19 27.75 19.30
CA ARG A 93 -44.41 27.82 20.77
C ARG A 93 -44.52 26.44 21.47
N ALA A 94 -44.33 25.34 20.75
CA ALA A 94 -44.53 23.97 21.22
C ALA A 94 -43.24 23.28 21.71
N ILE A 95 -42.04 23.81 21.42
CA ILE A 95 -40.78 23.22 21.89
C ILE A 95 -40.41 23.85 23.25
N PRO A 96 -40.34 23.07 24.34
CA PRO A 96 -39.98 23.61 25.65
C PRO A 96 -38.47 23.94 25.70
N TYR A 97 -38.12 25.20 25.47
CA TYR A 97 -36.76 25.69 25.70
C TYR A 97 -36.47 25.76 27.20
N SER A 98 -35.84 24.71 27.74
CA SER A 98 -35.29 24.76 29.09
C SER A 98 -33.95 25.48 29.06
N PHE A 99 -33.87 26.61 29.76
CA PHE A 99 -32.64 27.37 29.94
C PHE A 99 -31.51 26.49 30.52
N TRP A 100 -31.83 25.72 31.56
CA TRP A 100 -30.86 24.84 32.23
C TRP A 100 -30.37 23.71 31.32
N LEU A 101 -31.23 23.20 30.44
CA LEU A 101 -30.83 22.23 29.43
C LEU A 101 -29.79 22.82 28.48
N ALA A 102 -30.00 24.04 27.97
CA ALA A 102 -29.03 24.72 27.11
C ALA A 102 -27.67 24.92 27.82
N LEU A 103 -27.68 25.40 29.06
CA LEU A 103 -26.47 25.60 29.85
C LEU A 103 -25.70 24.28 30.08
N VAL A 104 -26.40 23.22 30.52
CA VAL A 104 -25.79 21.91 30.77
C VAL A 104 -25.27 21.28 29.48
N THR A 105 -25.99 21.39 28.37
CA THR A 105 -25.52 20.90 27.07
C THR A 105 -24.25 21.64 26.63
N ASP A 106 -24.20 22.97 26.75
CA ASP A 106 -23.01 23.72 26.35
C ASP A 106 -21.77 23.39 27.19
N ILE A 107 -21.93 23.11 28.50
CA ILE A 107 -20.85 22.61 29.36
C ILE A 107 -20.36 21.23 28.90
N ILE A 108 -21.29 20.30 28.62
CA ILE A 108 -20.95 18.95 28.17
C ILE A 108 -20.21 19.00 26.83
N PHE A 109 -20.69 19.80 25.87
CA PHE A 109 -20.06 19.87 24.55
C PHE A 109 -18.74 20.63 24.57
N LEU A 110 -18.58 21.66 25.41
CA LEU A 110 -17.27 22.25 25.68
C LEU A 110 -16.28 21.18 26.17
N ALA A 111 -16.68 20.35 27.15
CA ALA A 111 -15.84 19.28 27.67
C ALA A 111 -15.51 18.21 26.62
N LEU A 112 -16.47 17.78 25.79
CA LEU A 112 -16.27 16.80 24.72
C LEU A 112 -15.33 17.33 23.61
N TRP A 113 -15.45 18.60 23.22
CA TRP A 113 -14.56 19.20 22.22
C TRP A 113 -13.16 19.50 22.78
N ILE A 114 -13.04 19.84 24.07
CA ILE A 114 -11.74 19.89 24.75
C ILE A 114 -11.11 18.49 24.81
N ALA A 115 -11.86 17.43 25.14
CA ALA A 115 -11.36 16.05 25.12
C ALA A 115 -10.90 15.64 23.72
N SER A 116 -11.69 15.92 22.68
CA SER A 116 -11.32 15.73 21.27
C SER A 116 -9.98 16.42 20.92
N GLY A 117 -9.82 17.66 21.39
CA GLY A 117 -8.64 18.49 21.20
C GLY A 117 -7.44 18.11 22.05
N SER A 118 -7.62 17.49 23.22
CA SER A 118 -6.55 17.13 24.17
C SER A 118 -6.07 15.68 24.04
N LEU A 119 -6.81 14.81 23.36
CA LEU A 119 -6.38 13.46 22.94
C LEU A 119 -5.26 13.48 21.87
N ILE A 120 -4.37 14.48 21.89
CA ILE A 120 -3.12 14.53 21.12
C ILE A 120 -2.07 13.66 21.83
N GLY A 121 -2.38 12.36 21.92
CA GLY A 121 -1.31 11.38 21.81
C GLY A 121 -0.82 11.40 20.36
N THR A 122 0.49 11.31 20.17
CA THR A 122 1.05 10.93 18.86
C THR A 122 0.42 9.61 18.43
N TYR A 123 0.02 9.49 17.16
CA TYR A 123 -0.38 8.21 16.62
C TYR A 123 0.84 7.29 16.63
N ASP A 124 0.89 6.37 17.58
CA ASP A 124 1.74 5.19 17.42
C ASP A 124 1.14 4.36 16.27
N CYS A 125 1.94 4.06 15.26
CA CYS A 125 1.54 3.21 14.14
C CYS A 125 1.05 1.82 14.62
N ASN A 126 1.56 1.31 15.74
CA ASN A 126 1.10 0.07 16.37
C ASN A 126 -0.39 0.12 16.73
N ALA A 127 -0.90 1.28 17.16
CA ALA A 127 -2.30 1.46 17.55
C ALA A 127 -3.26 1.66 16.36
N ALA A 128 -2.72 1.94 15.15
CA ALA A 128 -3.50 2.10 13.93
C ALA A 128 -3.53 0.83 13.06
N CYS A 129 -2.48 0.01 13.13
CA CYS A 129 -2.27 -1.19 12.31
C CYS A 129 -1.79 -2.38 13.16
N GLY A 130 -2.54 -2.73 14.22
CA GLY A 130 -2.16 -3.77 15.20
C GLY A 130 -1.95 -5.19 14.63
N ASP A 131 -2.30 -5.42 13.36
CA ASP A 131 -2.00 -6.67 12.64
C ASP A 131 -0.55 -6.80 12.19
N CYS A 132 0.25 -5.72 12.08
CA CYS A 132 1.66 -5.83 11.66
C CYS A 132 2.47 -6.74 12.61
N THR A 133 2.16 -6.74 13.90
CA THR A 133 2.75 -7.62 14.91
C THR A 133 2.40 -9.11 14.73
N ASN A 134 1.26 -9.44 14.12
CA ASN A 134 0.86 -10.83 13.84
C ASN A 134 1.69 -11.47 12.72
N TYR A 135 2.39 -10.67 11.91
CA TYR A 135 3.30 -11.14 10.84
C TYR A 135 4.76 -11.31 11.30
N GLY A 136 5.05 -11.24 12.60
CA GLY A 136 6.38 -11.51 13.16
C GLY A 136 7.44 -10.44 12.90
N LEU A 137 7.06 -9.28 12.35
CA LEU A 137 7.96 -8.15 12.13
C LEU A 137 8.28 -7.45 13.45
N GLN A 138 9.55 -7.47 13.86
CA GLN A 138 9.99 -6.81 15.09
C GLN A 138 10.08 -5.28 14.92
N HIS A 139 9.77 -4.57 16.00
CA HIS A 139 9.70 -3.11 16.03
C HIS A 139 11.11 -2.49 16.10
N HIS A 140 11.51 -1.74 15.07
CA HIS A 140 12.68 -0.86 15.15
C HIS A 140 12.25 0.54 15.62
N SER A 141 12.84 1.02 16.72
CA SER A 141 12.39 2.20 17.49
C SER A 141 12.66 3.57 16.86
N ASP A 142 13.36 3.64 15.72
CA ASP A 142 14.21 4.80 15.42
C ASP A 142 13.64 5.77 14.36
N PHE A 143 12.41 5.58 13.87
CA PHE A 143 11.84 6.39 12.78
C PHE A 143 10.39 6.87 13.03
N ASN A 144 10.25 8.15 13.40
CA ASN A 144 8.97 8.87 13.52
C ASN A 144 8.41 9.33 12.16
N ALA A 145 7.69 8.49 11.41
CA ALA A 145 6.99 8.93 10.19
C ALA A 145 5.69 8.16 9.91
N THR A 146 4.81 8.80 9.12
CA THR A 146 3.42 8.38 8.88
C THR A 146 3.12 8.27 7.38
N TRP A 147 2.15 7.40 7.03
CA TRP A 147 1.62 7.03 5.70
C TRP A 147 2.29 5.84 4.98
N TYR A 148 1.48 5.14 4.17
CA TYR A 148 1.83 3.92 3.44
C TYR A 148 1.45 4.02 1.96
N GLN A 149 2.26 3.46 1.07
CA GLN A 149 1.86 3.11 -0.29
C GLN A 149 2.40 1.72 -0.63
N PHE A 150 1.52 0.83 -1.10
CA PHE A 150 1.89 -0.50 -1.58
C PHE A 150 2.38 -0.38 -3.02
N SER A 151 3.62 -0.79 -3.31
CA SER A 151 4.17 -0.87 -4.67
C SER A 151 4.56 -2.31 -4.97
N LEU A 152 3.99 -2.87 -6.04
CA LEU A 152 4.34 -4.19 -6.56
C LEU A 152 5.65 -4.17 -7.40
N ALA A 153 6.21 -3.00 -7.69
CA ALA A 153 7.38 -2.85 -8.56
C ALA A 153 8.66 -3.50 -7.99
N PHE A 154 8.71 -3.73 -6.67
CA PHE A 154 9.78 -4.47 -6.02
C PHE A 154 9.17 -5.49 -5.05
N PHE A 155 9.62 -6.75 -5.15
CA PHE A 155 9.02 -7.95 -4.54
C PHE A 155 9.18 -8.03 -3.00
N GLN A 156 8.89 -6.96 -2.27
CA GLN A 156 8.96 -6.89 -0.80
C GLN A 156 7.64 -6.41 -0.19
N PRO A 157 6.82 -7.30 0.42
CA PRO A 157 5.77 -6.91 1.34
C PRO A 157 6.40 -6.43 2.65
N GLY A 158 6.89 -5.20 2.67
CA GLY A 158 7.56 -4.60 3.82
C GLY A 158 6.84 -3.36 4.35
N CYS A 159 6.47 -3.36 5.63
CA CYS A 159 6.08 -2.13 6.33
C CYS A 159 7.34 -1.35 6.72
N VAL A 160 7.60 -0.21 6.09
CA VAL A 160 8.79 0.62 6.37
C VAL A 160 8.35 2.02 6.82
N CYS A 161 8.80 2.44 8.01
CA CYS A 161 8.65 3.81 8.50
C CYS A 161 9.95 4.60 8.23
N GLY A 162 9.87 5.82 7.70
CA GLY A 162 11.04 6.65 7.42
C GLY A 162 10.74 8.13 7.34
N ILE A 163 11.53 8.96 8.04
CA ILE A 163 11.39 10.43 8.05
C ILE A 163 12.21 11.03 6.90
N PRO A 164 11.63 11.88 6.02
CA PRO A 164 12.42 12.70 5.11
C PRO A 164 13.18 13.76 5.92
N LYS A 165 14.51 13.72 5.93
CA LYS A 165 15.31 14.88 6.35
C LYS A 165 15.21 15.96 5.27
N THR A 166 14.88 17.18 5.67
CA THR A 166 14.97 18.35 4.79
C THR A 166 16.42 18.64 4.43
N THR A 167 16.80 18.40 3.17
CA THR A 167 18.11 18.79 2.66
C THR A 167 18.12 20.28 2.32
N ASN A 168 18.58 21.10 3.26
CA ASN A 168 19.17 22.39 2.91
C ASN A 168 20.49 22.14 2.15
N SER A 169 20.38 21.95 0.83
CA SER A 169 21.53 21.89 -0.08
C SER A 169 21.23 22.72 -1.32
N THR A 170 21.84 23.90 -1.39
CA THR A 170 21.81 24.77 -2.56
C THR A 170 22.81 24.29 -3.61
N ASN A 171 22.34 23.68 -4.71
CA ASN A 171 22.74 24.02 -6.09
C ASN A 171 22.08 23.12 -7.16
N THR A 172 21.62 23.78 -8.23
CA THR A 172 21.49 23.36 -9.66
C THR A 172 21.53 21.86 -10.04
N SER A 173 20.64 21.31 -10.88
CA SER A 173 19.62 21.92 -11.77
C SER A 173 18.67 20.89 -12.42
N ASN A 174 17.42 21.29 -12.72
CA ASN A 174 16.46 20.74 -13.71
C ASN A 174 16.16 19.22 -13.66
N THR A 175 15.01 18.76 -13.12
CA THR A 175 13.66 19.00 -13.70
C THR A 175 12.55 19.05 -12.65
N ARG A 176 11.44 19.74 -12.96
CA ARG A 176 10.28 19.91 -12.06
C ARG A 176 9.20 18.87 -12.30
N GLN A 177 8.76 18.19 -11.23
CA GLN A 177 7.33 18.12 -10.84
C GLN A 177 7.19 17.48 -9.44
N GLY A 178 6.78 18.26 -8.45
CA GLY A 178 6.47 17.80 -7.09
C GLY A 178 5.30 18.60 -6.53
N LEU A 179 4.26 17.91 -6.06
CA LEU A 179 2.94 18.49 -5.84
C LEU A 179 2.34 18.07 -4.49
N LEU A 180 2.07 19.06 -3.63
CA LEU A 180 1.26 19.05 -2.39
C LEU A 180 1.17 17.73 -1.57
N SER A 181 1.87 17.66 -0.42
CA SER A 181 1.54 16.71 0.67
C SER A 181 1.81 17.18 2.10
N ASP A 182 2.78 18.08 2.36
CA ASP A 182 3.21 18.57 3.70
C ASP A 182 2.15 19.31 4.56
N VAL A 183 0.87 19.29 4.18
CA VAL A 183 -0.20 20.04 4.85
C VAL A 183 -1.10 19.15 5.72
N LEU A 184 -1.05 17.83 5.59
CA LEU A 184 -2.17 16.96 6.00
C LEU A 184 -2.17 16.40 7.44
N LEU A 185 -1.04 16.33 8.16
CA LEU A 185 -1.03 15.79 9.54
C LEU A 185 -0.55 16.78 10.62
N GLU A 186 0.56 17.49 10.42
CA GLU A 186 1.05 18.44 11.44
C GLU A 186 0.16 19.68 11.56
N LYS A 187 -0.73 19.92 10.57
CA LYS A 187 -1.70 21.01 10.58
C LYS A 187 -3.16 20.55 10.55
N ARG A 188 -3.56 19.72 11.53
CA ARG A 188 -4.95 19.78 12.05
C ARG A 188 -5.33 21.19 12.52
N ALA A 189 -4.33 22.04 12.76
CA ALA A 189 -4.43 23.48 12.96
C ALA A 189 -4.97 24.27 11.74
N SER A 190 -4.75 23.84 10.49
CA SER A 190 -5.11 24.62 9.28
C SER A 190 -5.79 23.81 8.17
N ILE A 191 -7.03 24.17 7.82
CA ILE A 191 -7.87 23.50 6.81
C ILE A 191 -7.10 23.23 5.50
N GLY A 192 -7.00 21.95 5.11
CA GLY A 192 -6.30 21.49 3.91
C GLY A 192 -6.89 21.98 2.58
N SER A 193 -6.08 21.96 1.52
CA SER A 193 -6.26 22.70 0.24
C SER A 193 -7.55 22.48 -0.58
N SER A 194 -8.36 21.47 -0.23
CA SER A 194 -9.64 21.19 -0.91
C SER A 194 -10.82 21.81 -0.14
N ALA A 195 -10.84 21.62 1.19
CA ALA A 195 -11.76 22.35 2.06
C ALA A 195 -11.36 23.85 2.18
N SER A 196 -10.09 24.20 1.98
CA SER A 196 -9.66 25.61 1.87
C SER A 196 -10.10 26.22 0.54
N ARG A 197 -10.15 25.47 -0.58
CA ARG A 197 -10.74 25.95 -1.84
C ARG A 197 -12.25 26.14 -1.75
N ALA A 198 -12.98 25.19 -1.15
CA ALA A 198 -14.40 25.34 -0.86
C ALA A 198 -14.67 26.52 0.10
N GLY A 199 -13.92 26.61 1.21
CA GLY A 199 -14.00 27.70 2.17
C GLY A 199 -13.63 29.07 1.57
N GLN A 200 -12.57 29.16 0.75
CA GLN A 200 -12.19 30.39 0.06
C GLN A 200 -13.22 30.81 -1.01
N SER A 201 -13.90 29.86 -1.66
CA SER A 201 -15.02 30.15 -2.56
C SER A 201 -16.19 30.78 -1.80
N ILE A 202 -16.61 30.17 -0.67
CA ILE A 202 -17.64 30.70 0.22
C ILE A 202 -17.24 32.07 0.82
N VAL A 203 -15.96 32.26 1.14
CA VAL A 203 -15.41 33.52 1.66
C VAL A 203 -15.34 34.62 0.59
N LYS A 204 -15.18 34.29 -0.70
CA LYS A 204 -15.19 35.28 -1.79
C LYS A 204 -16.61 35.77 -2.12
N ASN A 205 -17.62 34.91 -2.06
CA ASN A 205 -18.96 35.19 -2.60
C ASN A 205 -20.00 35.64 -1.55
N GLY A 206 -19.67 36.66 -0.74
CA GLY A 206 -20.69 37.43 0.01
C GLY A 206 -20.82 37.20 1.52
N SER A 207 -19.91 36.45 2.15
CA SER A 207 -19.96 36.25 3.61
C SER A 207 -19.45 37.45 4.43
N SER A 208 -19.99 37.66 5.63
CA SER A 208 -19.66 38.80 6.52
C SER A 208 -18.23 38.74 7.06
N SER A 209 -17.65 39.90 7.38
CA SER A 209 -16.25 39.99 7.86
C SER A 209 -16.00 39.19 9.15
N VAL A 210 -17.02 38.98 9.98
CA VAL A 210 -16.97 38.15 11.19
C VAL A 210 -16.79 36.67 10.83
N PHE A 211 -17.61 36.14 9.92
CA PHE A 211 -17.55 34.73 9.51
C PHE A 211 -16.20 34.37 8.87
N LYS A 212 -15.61 35.31 8.11
CA LYS A 212 -14.25 35.17 7.56
C LYS A 212 -13.19 34.99 8.65
N LYS A 213 -13.29 35.75 9.75
CA LYS A 213 -12.38 35.63 10.91
C LYS A 213 -12.56 34.31 11.66
N VAL A 214 -13.78 33.82 11.82
CA VAL A 214 -14.05 32.52 12.47
C VAL A 214 -13.48 31.36 11.63
N ILE A 215 -13.67 31.38 10.30
CA ILE A 215 -13.01 30.43 9.40
C ILE A 215 -11.48 30.52 9.51
N GLN A 216 -10.91 31.73 9.55
CA GLN A 216 -9.46 31.89 9.72
C GLN A 216 -8.94 31.39 11.08
N ALA A 217 -9.75 31.45 12.15
CA ALA A 217 -9.41 30.86 13.44
C ALA A 217 -9.41 29.32 13.38
N ALA A 218 -10.38 28.70 12.69
CA ALA A 218 -10.37 27.26 12.38
C ALA A 218 -9.19 26.84 11.51
N ILE A 219 -8.68 27.76 10.67
CA ILE A 219 -7.46 27.61 9.86
C ILE A 219 -6.17 27.88 10.68
N ARG A 220 -6.26 28.29 11.95
CA ARG A 220 -5.08 28.56 12.80
C ARG A 220 -4.97 27.64 14.01
N HIS A 221 -6.07 27.31 14.65
CA HIS A 221 -6.12 26.56 15.91
C HIS A 221 -6.73 25.17 15.76
N GLY A 222 -7.25 24.87 14.57
CA GLY A 222 -7.90 23.61 14.26
C GLY A 222 -9.36 23.54 14.67
N LEU A 223 -10.02 22.52 14.14
CA LEU A 223 -11.48 22.38 14.20
C LEU A 223 -11.97 22.08 15.61
N ASP A 224 -11.28 21.19 16.33
CA ASP A 224 -11.62 20.79 17.70
C ASP A 224 -11.60 21.99 18.67
N TRP A 225 -10.53 22.80 18.64
CA TRP A 225 -10.40 24.02 19.44
C TRP A 225 -11.37 25.12 19.03
N THR A 226 -11.74 25.19 17.74
CA THR A 226 -12.75 26.17 17.28
C THR A 226 -14.13 25.81 17.81
N MET A 227 -14.49 24.53 17.82
CA MET A 227 -15.75 24.07 18.43
C MET A 227 -15.77 24.33 19.93
N ALA A 228 -14.69 24.06 20.65
CA ALA A 228 -14.56 24.43 22.06
C ALA A 228 -14.73 25.94 22.29
N ALA A 229 -14.12 26.79 21.45
CA ALA A 229 -14.28 28.24 21.55
C ALA A 229 -15.73 28.71 21.25
N LEU A 230 -16.44 28.08 20.32
CA LEU A 230 -17.85 28.37 20.02
C LEU A 230 -18.75 28.05 21.23
N PHE A 231 -18.61 26.87 21.83
CA PHE A 231 -19.36 26.49 23.04
C PHE A 231 -19.01 27.38 24.25
N LEU A 232 -17.75 27.79 24.41
CA LEU A 232 -17.37 28.75 25.44
C LEU A 232 -18.04 30.12 25.22
N MET A 233 -18.14 30.60 23.98
CA MET A 233 -18.89 31.83 23.67
C MET A 233 -20.39 31.68 23.92
N ALA A 234 -20.99 30.53 23.58
CA ALA A 234 -22.39 30.23 23.91
C ALA A 234 -22.64 30.28 25.43
N LEU A 235 -21.75 29.68 26.23
CA LEU A 235 -21.78 29.76 27.70
C LEU A 235 -21.66 31.18 28.23
N VAL A 236 -20.74 32.00 27.71
CA VAL A 236 -20.56 33.38 28.15
C VAL A 236 -21.80 34.22 27.85
N VAL A 237 -22.38 34.12 26.64
CA VAL A 237 -23.60 34.85 26.28
C VAL A 237 -24.79 34.38 27.12
N THR A 238 -24.91 33.07 27.34
CA THR A 238 -25.94 32.46 28.20
C THR A 238 -25.81 32.89 29.67
N GLY A 239 -24.59 33.01 30.19
CA GLY A 239 -24.30 33.51 31.54
C GLY A 239 -24.55 35.01 31.72
N VAL A 240 -24.20 35.84 30.72
CA VAL A 240 -24.54 37.27 30.71
C VAL A 240 -26.06 37.46 30.68
N LEU A 241 -26.77 36.65 29.90
CA LEU A 241 -28.23 36.62 29.89
C LEU A 241 -28.81 36.24 31.26
N MET A 242 -28.28 35.21 31.94
CA MET A 242 -28.69 34.89 33.32
C MET A 242 -28.51 36.08 34.25
N PHE A 243 -27.32 36.71 34.26
CA PHE A 243 -27.02 37.82 35.15
C PHE A 243 -27.92 39.03 34.91
N TRP A 244 -28.27 39.30 33.65
CA TRP A 244 -29.26 40.32 33.29
C TRP A 244 -30.69 39.96 33.70
N TYR A 245 -31.06 38.69 33.61
CA TYR A 245 -32.40 38.21 33.96
C TYR A 245 -32.60 38.10 35.48
N SER A 246 -31.58 37.68 36.23
CA SER A 246 -31.59 37.62 37.69
C SER A 246 -31.61 39.03 38.30
N LYS A 247 -30.82 39.98 37.78
CA LYS A 247 -30.91 41.40 38.18
C LYS A 247 -32.26 42.07 37.87
N LYS A 248 -33.12 41.46 37.05
CA LYS A 248 -34.48 41.93 36.77
C LYS A 248 -35.56 41.16 37.54
N LYS A 249 -35.19 40.21 38.40
CA LYS A 249 -36.13 39.40 39.18
C LYS A 249 -35.92 39.61 40.68
N HIS A 250 -37.01 39.98 41.34
CA HIS A 250 -37.19 40.19 42.79
C HIS A 250 -36.64 41.54 43.32
N PRO A 251 -37.24 42.12 44.38
CA PRO A 251 -38.27 41.56 45.27
C PRO A 251 -39.67 41.60 44.59
N ASP A 252 -40.68 40.78 44.92
CA ASP A 252 -40.99 40.12 46.21
C ASP A 252 -41.24 38.60 46.06
N THR A 253 -41.84 37.98 47.08
CA THR A 253 -42.26 36.56 47.22
C THR A 253 -41.13 35.53 47.33
N GLU A 254 -40.49 35.51 48.50
CA GLU A 254 -40.09 34.24 49.11
C GLU A 254 -41.34 33.57 49.71
N GLU A 255 -41.63 32.33 49.35
CA GLU A 255 -42.24 31.37 50.28
C GLU A 255 -41.87 29.95 49.83
N GLY A 256 -41.66 29.06 50.80
CA GLY A 256 -40.85 27.86 50.59
C GLY A 256 -41.58 26.66 49.99
N MET A 257 -40.81 25.68 49.53
CA MET A 257 -40.96 24.30 50.01
C MET A 257 -39.74 23.44 49.67
N ALA A 258 -39.31 22.64 50.64
CA ALA A 258 -38.37 21.53 50.46
C ALA A 258 -39.14 20.21 50.19
N ILE A 259 -38.41 19.14 49.84
CA ILE A 259 -38.51 17.75 50.40
C ILE A 259 -37.93 16.69 49.42
N GLU A 260 -37.23 15.70 50.02
CA GLU A 260 -36.86 14.31 49.62
C GLU A 260 -36.89 13.84 48.14
N GLY A 261 -36.11 12.83 47.70
CA GLY A 261 -35.22 11.88 48.40
C GLY A 261 -35.46 10.42 47.93
N LYS A 262 -34.46 9.52 48.14
CA LYS A 262 -34.41 8.06 47.81
C LYS A 262 -34.03 7.71 46.37
N ASP A 263 -32.96 6.94 46.12
CA ASP A 263 -32.73 5.48 46.32
C ASP A 263 -33.63 4.61 45.42
N GLY A 264 -33.19 3.58 44.68
CA GLY A 264 -31.87 2.93 44.57
C GLY A 264 -32.05 1.39 44.50
N ARG A 265 -31.36 0.67 43.58
CA ARG A 265 -31.15 -0.81 43.66
C ARG A 265 -30.24 -1.40 42.57
N ASN A 266 -29.45 -2.39 42.97
CA ASN A 266 -28.65 -3.29 42.12
C ASN A 266 -29.49 -4.46 41.59
N ASN A 267 -29.00 -5.17 40.56
CA ASN A 267 -28.73 -6.61 40.71
C ASN A 267 -27.82 -7.22 39.62
N THR A 268 -27.14 -8.30 39.99
CA THR A 268 -26.15 -9.09 39.23
C THR A 268 -26.71 -10.42 38.74
N HIS A 269 -26.11 -11.06 37.72
CA HIS A 269 -25.66 -12.46 37.83
C HIS A 269 -24.76 -13.00 36.69
N SER A 270 -24.11 -14.13 37.03
CA SER A 270 -23.28 -15.08 36.26
C SER A 270 -23.87 -15.56 34.91
N GLY A 271 -23.12 -16.18 33.97
CA GLY A 271 -21.75 -16.72 34.02
C GLY A 271 -21.73 -18.27 33.99
N HIS A 272 -21.23 -18.89 32.91
CA HIS A 272 -20.93 -20.33 32.83
C HIS A 272 -19.86 -20.66 31.78
N SER A 273 -19.20 -21.81 31.94
CA SER A 273 -18.04 -22.30 31.18
C SER A 273 -18.15 -23.82 31.01
N GLN A 274 -17.59 -24.40 29.94
CA GLN A 274 -16.89 -25.70 30.02
C GLN A 274 -16.04 -26.01 28.77
N ASN A 275 -15.04 -26.89 28.96
CA ASN A 275 -14.03 -27.33 27.98
C ASN A 275 -14.34 -28.75 27.43
N GLY A 276 -13.66 -29.15 26.33
CA GLY A 276 -13.60 -30.55 25.89
C GLY A 276 -12.61 -30.79 24.75
N LEU A 277 -11.86 -31.91 24.81
CA LEU A 277 -10.89 -32.40 23.79
C LEU A 277 -11.36 -33.79 23.28
N HIS A 278 -10.71 -34.53 22.35
CA HIS A 278 -9.38 -34.43 21.71
C HIS A 278 -9.35 -35.34 20.46
N GLU A 279 -8.78 -34.94 19.31
CA GLU A 279 -8.21 -35.93 18.35
C GLU A 279 -7.20 -35.36 17.34
N ALA A 280 -6.26 -36.20 16.88
CA ALA A 280 -5.13 -35.80 16.04
C ALA A 280 -5.36 -36.15 14.56
N ARG A 281 -5.28 -35.15 13.68
CA ARG A 281 -5.41 -35.29 12.22
C ARG A 281 -4.15 -34.69 11.58
N GLN A 282 -3.51 -35.42 10.66
CA GLN A 282 -2.30 -34.94 9.99
C GLN A 282 -2.55 -33.60 9.28
N HIS A 283 -1.59 -32.69 9.38
CA HIS A 283 -1.74 -31.28 9.03
C HIS A 283 -1.77 -31.04 7.52
N ASP A 284 -2.96 -30.79 6.97
CA ASP A 284 -3.18 -30.07 5.69
C ASP A 284 -4.40 -29.13 5.74
N HIS A 285 -4.94 -28.85 6.93
CA HIS A 285 -6.13 -27.99 7.12
C HIS A 285 -5.83 -26.55 7.56
N ASN A 286 -4.55 -26.20 7.73
CA ASN A 286 -4.11 -24.84 8.00
C ASN A 286 -3.50 -24.19 6.75
N ALA A 287 -4.16 -24.32 5.60
CA ALA A 287 -3.88 -23.42 4.48
C ALA A 287 -4.16 -21.99 4.99
N PRO A 288 -3.17 -21.07 5.00
CA PRO A 288 -3.40 -19.71 5.47
C PRO A 288 -4.51 -19.06 4.65
N ALA A 289 -5.35 -18.25 5.30
CA ALA A 289 -6.40 -17.50 4.60
C ALA A 289 -5.76 -16.71 3.44
N PRO A 290 -6.36 -16.71 2.23
CA PRO A 290 -5.75 -16.12 1.06
C PRO A 290 -5.45 -14.64 1.31
N SER A 291 -4.21 -14.22 1.00
CA SER A 291 -3.73 -12.86 1.24
C SER A 291 -4.75 -11.81 0.77
N PRO A 292 -5.02 -10.74 1.56
CA PRO A 292 -5.96 -9.67 1.20
C PRO A 292 -5.69 -9.06 -0.18
N LEU A 293 -4.42 -9.06 -0.62
CA LEU A 293 -4.01 -8.64 -1.96
C LEU A 293 -4.80 -9.36 -3.08
N THR A 294 -5.07 -10.66 -2.89
CA THR A 294 -5.78 -11.51 -3.86
C THR A 294 -7.30 -11.33 -3.88
N ALA A 295 -7.87 -10.50 -2.99
CA ALA A 295 -9.29 -10.19 -2.99
C ALA A 295 -9.65 -9.08 -4.01
N PHE A 296 -8.68 -8.24 -4.38
CA PHE A 296 -8.87 -7.10 -5.29
C PHE A 296 -8.40 -7.36 -6.73
N LEU A 297 -7.58 -8.39 -6.94
CA LEU A 297 -7.08 -8.77 -8.26
C LEU A 297 -8.13 -9.60 -9.03
N SER A 298 -8.51 -9.14 -10.22
CA SER A 298 -9.35 -9.91 -11.12
C SER A 298 -8.61 -11.13 -11.69
N GLU A 299 -9.36 -12.18 -12.01
CA GLU A 299 -8.84 -13.33 -12.75
C GLU A 299 -8.52 -12.93 -14.20
N ILE A 300 -7.27 -13.12 -14.62
CA ILE A 300 -6.86 -13.10 -16.03
C ILE A 300 -7.13 -14.50 -16.58
N LYS A 301 -8.27 -14.64 -17.25
CA LYS A 301 -8.65 -15.88 -17.92
C LYS A 301 -7.75 -16.10 -19.15
N PRO A 302 -7.19 -17.30 -19.37
CA PRO A 302 -6.50 -17.63 -20.61
C PRO A 302 -7.40 -17.43 -21.82
N PHE A 303 -6.85 -16.79 -22.86
CA PHE A 303 -7.45 -16.74 -24.19
C PHE A 303 -7.51 -18.13 -24.83
N LYS A 304 -6.45 -18.93 -24.64
CA LYS A 304 -6.32 -20.29 -25.17
C LYS A 304 -5.43 -21.13 -24.25
N ILE A 305 -5.71 -22.43 -24.18
CA ILE A 305 -4.81 -23.43 -23.59
C ILE A 305 -4.60 -24.52 -24.63
N GLU A 306 -3.34 -24.76 -25.00
CA GLU A 306 -2.93 -25.86 -25.88
C GLU A 306 -2.28 -26.96 -25.04
N THR A 307 -2.62 -28.23 -25.29
CA THR A 307 -1.86 -29.38 -24.78
C THR A 307 -0.75 -29.70 -25.78
N ALA A 308 0.46 -29.96 -25.28
CA ALA A 308 1.60 -30.35 -26.10
C ALA A 308 2.25 -31.65 -25.59
N PRO A 309 3.04 -32.36 -26.41
CA PRO A 309 3.88 -33.45 -25.93
C PRO A 309 4.93 -32.93 -24.91
N PRO A 310 5.10 -33.61 -23.75
CA PRO A 310 6.20 -33.33 -22.83
C PRO A 310 7.58 -33.39 -23.49
N LYS A 311 8.51 -32.58 -23.02
CA LYS A 311 9.95 -32.72 -23.34
C LYS A 311 10.63 -33.64 -22.33
N SER A 312 10.19 -33.61 -21.07
CA SER A 312 10.71 -34.50 -20.02
C SER A 312 10.47 -35.98 -20.34
N PRO A 313 11.45 -36.88 -20.11
CA PRO A 313 11.28 -38.32 -20.30
C PRO A 313 10.53 -39.02 -19.16
N LEU A 314 10.13 -38.29 -18.12
CA LEU A 314 9.40 -38.85 -16.98
C LEU A 314 7.99 -39.32 -17.35
N LYS A 315 7.49 -40.32 -16.62
CA LYS A 315 6.13 -40.83 -16.78
C LYS A 315 5.11 -39.85 -16.21
N ASN A 316 3.90 -39.86 -16.77
CA ASN A 316 2.75 -39.04 -16.33
C ASN A 316 2.96 -37.52 -16.38
N VAL A 317 4.01 -37.03 -17.05
CA VAL A 317 4.19 -35.61 -17.33
C VAL A 317 3.11 -35.14 -18.30
N GLN A 318 2.55 -33.98 -18.03
CA GLN A 318 1.69 -33.22 -18.92
C GLN A 318 2.38 -31.91 -19.29
N ARG A 319 2.10 -31.40 -20.48
CA ARG A 319 2.58 -30.09 -20.92
C ARG A 319 1.46 -29.25 -21.50
N LYS A 320 1.42 -27.98 -21.11
CA LYS A 320 0.44 -27.00 -21.58
C LYS A 320 1.13 -25.70 -22.00
N ARG A 321 0.64 -25.09 -23.09
CA ARG A 321 0.91 -23.69 -23.43
C ARG A 321 -0.33 -22.87 -23.12
N ILE A 322 -0.20 -21.89 -22.23
CA ILE A 322 -1.31 -21.09 -21.70
C ILE A 322 -1.13 -19.66 -22.21
N PHE A 323 -2.11 -19.15 -22.96
CA PHE A 323 -2.03 -17.85 -23.62
C PHE A 323 -2.87 -16.83 -22.85
N TYR A 324 -2.24 -15.78 -22.34
CA TYR A 324 -2.89 -14.64 -21.68
C TYR A 324 -2.87 -13.43 -22.61
N GLY A 325 -3.99 -12.72 -22.70
CA GLY A 325 -4.19 -11.60 -23.63
C GLY A 325 -5.54 -11.68 -24.34
N PRO A 326 -5.72 -11.00 -25.48
CA PRO A 326 -4.75 -10.10 -26.13
C PRO A 326 -4.41 -8.88 -25.27
N TYR A 327 -3.15 -8.47 -25.27
CA TYR A 327 -2.68 -7.21 -24.70
C TYR A 327 -2.32 -6.23 -25.81
N THR A 328 -2.94 -5.05 -25.79
CA THR A 328 -2.71 -3.98 -26.78
C THR A 328 -1.66 -3.01 -26.27
N LEU A 329 -0.45 -3.06 -26.84
CA LEU A 329 0.62 -2.12 -26.55
C LEU A 329 0.44 -0.86 -27.41
N GLN A 330 0.40 0.32 -26.78
CA GLN A 330 0.28 1.59 -27.49
C GLN A 330 1.58 1.91 -28.24
N PRO A 331 1.51 2.68 -29.34
CA PRO A 331 2.69 3.22 -30.02
C PRO A 331 3.70 3.88 -29.07
N ALA A 332 5.00 3.81 -29.41
CA ALA A 332 6.07 4.47 -28.68
C ALA A 332 5.88 6.00 -28.56
N ASN A 333 5.30 6.63 -29.59
CA ASN A 333 4.98 8.05 -29.61
C ASN A 333 3.60 8.40 -28.98
N ALA A 334 2.85 7.42 -28.49
CA ALA A 334 1.55 7.68 -27.86
C ALA A 334 1.74 8.34 -26.48
N LYS A 335 0.88 9.31 -26.15
CA LYS A 335 0.88 9.94 -24.83
C LYS A 335 0.25 9.00 -23.80
N LYS A 336 1.06 8.13 -23.19
CA LYS A 336 0.65 7.23 -22.11
C LYS A 336 0.42 8.01 -20.81
N ALA A 337 -0.47 7.51 -19.96
CA ALA A 337 -0.53 7.96 -18.57
C ALA A 337 0.73 7.44 -17.85
N PRO A 338 1.31 8.17 -16.88
CA PRO A 338 2.48 7.69 -16.15
C PRO A 338 2.20 6.33 -15.51
N ASN A 339 2.97 5.31 -15.88
CA ASN A 339 2.87 3.99 -15.27
C ASN A 339 3.51 4.03 -13.88
N VAL A 340 2.74 4.45 -12.86
CA VAL A 340 3.20 4.58 -11.47
C VAL A 340 3.63 3.27 -10.81
N SER A 341 3.39 2.14 -11.47
CA SER A 341 3.77 0.78 -11.06
C SER A 341 4.86 0.14 -11.92
N GLY A 342 5.19 0.73 -13.07
CA GLY A 342 6.18 0.22 -14.01
C GLY A 342 7.57 0.80 -13.76
N MET A 343 8.60 0.08 -14.19
CA MET A 343 9.98 0.51 -14.13
C MET A 343 10.42 1.29 -15.39
N ASP A 344 9.79 1.06 -16.54
CA ASP A 344 9.88 1.94 -17.72
C ASP A 344 8.65 2.87 -17.76
N PRO A 345 8.82 4.21 -17.86
CA PRO A 345 7.70 5.15 -17.90
C PRO A 345 6.80 5.02 -19.14
N ASN A 346 7.23 4.28 -20.17
CA ASN A 346 6.50 4.04 -21.42
C ASN A 346 5.95 2.61 -21.55
N SER A 347 6.03 1.79 -20.50
CA SER A 347 5.49 0.43 -20.53
C SER A 347 3.97 0.38 -20.37
N GLU A 348 3.38 -0.69 -20.92
CA GLU A 348 2.08 -1.20 -20.53
C GLU A 348 2.26 -2.21 -19.39
N SER A 349 1.56 -2.01 -18.26
CA SER A 349 1.51 -2.98 -17.16
C SER A 349 0.12 -3.58 -16.96
N TRP A 350 0.10 -4.84 -16.50
CA TRP A 350 -1.09 -5.55 -16.07
C TRP A 350 -0.79 -6.46 -14.88
N ASN A 351 -1.79 -6.66 -14.02
CA ASN A 351 -1.70 -7.52 -12.84
C ASN A 351 -3.03 -8.26 -12.63
N GLY A 352 -2.98 -9.52 -12.21
CA GLY A 352 -4.20 -10.30 -11.89
C GLY A 352 -3.90 -11.75 -11.52
N ILE A 353 -4.93 -12.50 -11.17
CA ILE A 353 -4.79 -13.94 -10.84
C ILE A 353 -4.77 -14.73 -12.15
N ALA A 354 -3.70 -15.48 -12.39
CA ALA A 354 -3.48 -16.27 -13.60
C ALA A 354 -4.40 -17.50 -13.62
N GLY A 355 -5.48 -17.46 -14.40
CA GLY A 355 -6.33 -18.63 -14.63
C GLY A 355 -5.58 -19.72 -15.40
N GLY A 356 -6.05 -20.97 -15.30
CA GLY A 356 -5.56 -22.10 -16.11
C GLY A 356 -4.18 -22.68 -15.77
N ILE A 357 -3.40 -22.06 -14.87
CA ILE A 357 -2.20 -22.68 -14.29
C ILE A 357 -2.59 -24.00 -13.61
N PRO A 358 -1.84 -25.10 -13.78
CA PRO A 358 -2.13 -26.38 -13.10
C PRO A 358 -1.94 -26.30 -11.58
N LEU A 359 -3.04 -26.16 -10.84
CA LEU A 359 -3.07 -26.32 -9.38
C LEU A 359 -3.03 -27.80 -8.98
N ASP A 360 -2.64 -28.08 -7.73
CA ASP A 360 -2.41 -29.45 -7.23
C ASP A 360 -1.44 -30.20 -8.16
N SER A 361 -0.27 -29.63 -8.40
CA SER A 361 0.71 -30.15 -9.35
C SER A 361 2.14 -29.75 -9.02
N THR A 362 3.09 -30.53 -9.53
CA THR A 362 4.52 -30.26 -9.42
C THR A 362 5.06 -29.88 -10.79
N LEU A 363 5.45 -28.62 -10.96
CA LEU A 363 6.10 -28.17 -12.19
C LEU A 363 7.54 -28.71 -12.25
N LEU A 364 7.90 -29.25 -13.41
CA LEU A 364 9.26 -29.69 -13.76
C LEU A 364 9.99 -28.62 -14.59
N PHE A 365 9.24 -27.92 -15.43
CA PHE A 365 9.73 -26.87 -16.32
C PHE A 365 8.66 -25.80 -16.49
N ALA A 366 9.07 -24.55 -16.53
CA ALA A 366 8.20 -23.43 -16.89
C ALA A 366 8.97 -22.40 -17.70
N LYS A 367 8.43 -22.00 -18.84
CA LYS A 367 8.97 -20.94 -19.70
C LYS A 367 7.88 -19.94 -20.01
N ASN A 368 8.24 -18.66 -20.06
CA ASN A 368 7.33 -17.61 -20.46
C ASN A 368 7.89 -16.86 -21.69
N THR A 369 7.04 -16.62 -22.68
CA THR A 369 7.36 -15.89 -23.91
C THR A 369 6.30 -14.83 -24.18
N LEU A 370 6.64 -13.82 -24.98
CA LEU A 370 5.65 -12.98 -25.64
C LEU A 370 5.51 -13.48 -27.08
N GLU A 371 4.29 -13.59 -27.58
CA GLU A 371 3.99 -14.03 -28.95
C GLU A 371 2.91 -13.12 -29.57
N TYR A 372 3.01 -12.86 -30.87
CA TYR A 372 1.93 -12.29 -31.67
C TYR A 372 0.84 -13.34 -31.95
N GLU A 373 -0.33 -12.91 -32.43
CA GLU A 373 -1.45 -13.81 -32.77
C GLU A 373 -1.09 -14.94 -33.74
N ASN A 374 -0.13 -14.70 -34.63
CA ASN A 374 0.38 -15.69 -35.59
C ASN A 374 1.42 -16.67 -34.99
N GLY A 375 1.68 -16.62 -33.68
CA GLY A 375 2.66 -17.47 -33.00
C GLY A 375 4.13 -17.07 -33.21
N LYS A 376 4.42 -15.96 -33.92
CA LYS A 376 5.78 -15.41 -33.95
C LYS A 376 6.10 -14.81 -32.58
N ILE A 377 7.32 -15.02 -32.09
CA ILE A 377 7.83 -14.39 -30.87
C ILE A 377 7.79 -12.86 -31.01
N ALA A 378 7.34 -12.19 -29.96
CA ALA A 378 7.33 -10.74 -29.80
C ALA A 378 8.52 -10.30 -28.94
N ASP A 379 9.66 -10.12 -29.58
CA ASP A 379 10.95 -9.76 -28.98
C ASP A 379 11.47 -8.40 -29.49
N GLN A 380 12.66 -8.01 -29.02
CA GLN A 380 13.30 -6.73 -29.30
C GLN A 380 13.52 -6.52 -30.81
N ALA A 381 13.90 -7.58 -31.54
CA ALA A 381 14.02 -7.57 -33.00
C ALA A 381 12.68 -7.31 -33.72
N SER A 382 11.55 -7.60 -33.08
CA SER A 382 10.21 -7.24 -33.53
C SER A 382 9.69 -5.88 -33.02
N GLY A 383 10.46 -5.17 -32.18
CA GLY A 383 10.07 -3.92 -31.53
C GLY A 383 9.23 -4.07 -30.27
N VAL A 384 9.26 -5.23 -29.60
CA VAL A 384 8.60 -5.48 -28.31
C VAL A 384 9.65 -5.85 -27.27
N TYR A 385 9.68 -5.11 -26.17
CA TYR A 385 10.62 -5.34 -25.08
C TYR A 385 9.88 -5.86 -23.86
N ASN A 386 10.14 -7.11 -23.51
CA ASN A 386 9.65 -7.73 -22.29
C ASN A 386 10.47 -7.21 -21.11
N HIS A 387 9.98 -6.20 -20.39
CA HIS A 387 10.68 -5.71 -19.20
C HIS A 387 10.64 -6.82 -18.15
N HIS A 388 9.42 -7.19 -17.72
CA HIS A 388 9.17 -8.38 -16.91
C HIS A 388 7.78 -8.92 -17.21
N VAL A 389 7.66 -10.24 -17.39
CA VAL A 389 6.40 -10.93 -17.11
C VAL A 389 6.71 -12.07 -16.15
N ALA A 390 6.17 -11.95 -14.93
CA ALA A 390 6.43 -12.81 -13.79
C ALA A 390 5.14 -13.44 -13.26
N PHE A 391 5.26 -14.66 -12.78
CA PHE A 391 4.21 -15.44 -12.14
C PHE A 391 4.65 -15.79 -10.74
N ILE A 392 3.78 -15.51 -9.77
CA ILE A 392 4.11 -15.48 -8.35
C ILE A 392 3.06 -16.30 -7.59
N ASP A 393 3.48 -17.35 -6.90
CA ASP A 393 2.60 -18.13 -6.04
C ASP A 393 2.39 -17.39 -4.71
N THR A 394 1.16 -16.96 -4.41
CA THR A 394 0.85 -16.15 -3.23
C THR A 394 0.75 -16.92 -1.93
N ASN A 395 0.73 -18.25 -1.99
CA ASN A 395 0.59 -19.15 -0.85
C ASN A 395 1.92 -19.79 -0.46
N LYS A 396 2.87 -19.81 -1.40
CA LYS A 396 4.24 -20.28 -1.22
C LYS A 396 5.19 -19.12 -0.96
N PHE A 397 6.13 -19.30 -0.03
CA PHE A 397 7.07 -18.25 0.39
C PHE A 397 8.51 -18.73 0.26
N THR A 398 9.34 -17.91 -0.37
CA THR A 398 10.77 -18.18 -0.54
C THR A 398 11.45 -18.30 0.83
N PRO A 399 12.00 -19.48 1.23
CA PRO A 399 12.71 -19.62 2.48
C PRO A 399 14.01 -18.82 2.39
N LEU A 400 14.44 -18.27 3.52
CA LEU A 400 15.74 -17.63 3.60
C LEU A 400 16.83 -18.68 3.45
N PHE A 401 17.30 -18.88 2.21
CA PHE A 401 18.32 -19.87 1.88
C PHE A 401 19.74 -19.38 2.19
N ALA A 402 19.93 -18.05 2.30
CA ALA A 402 21.23 -17.43 2.51
C ALA A 402 21.15 -16.11 3.28
N SER A 403 22.27 -15.70 3.88
CA SER A 403 22.45 -14.41 4.57
C SER A 403 23.71 -13.69 4.10
N CYS A 404 23.67 -12.35 4.08
CA CYS A 404 24.88 -11.53 3.96
C CYS A 404 25.72 -11.55 5.25
N PRO A 405 27.00 -11.14 5.20
CA PRO A 405 27.78 -10.86 6.42
C PRO A 405 27.08 -9.78 7.25
N SER A 406 27.40 -9.71 8.54
CA SER A 406 26.92 -8.65 9.43
C SER A 406 27.64 -7.31 9.18
N SER A 407 27.56 -6.78 7.95
CA SER A 407 28.17 -5.50 7.57
C SER A 407 27.26 -4.32 7.94
N SER A 408 27.81 -3.39 8.73
CA SER A 408 27.12 -2.38 9.54
C SER A 408 26.23 -1.32 8.82
N ALA A 409 26.00 -1.44 7.52
CA ALA A 409 25.11 -0.57 6.75
C ALA A 409 23.67 -1.11 6.62
N VAL A 410 23.50 -2.43 6.80
CA VAL A 410 22.20 -3.09 6.90
C VAL A 410 22.24 -3.91 8.21
N SER A 411 21.21 -3.84 9.05
CA SER A 411 21.23 -4.40 10.40
C SER A 411 21.76 -5.85 10.44
N PRO A 412 22.57 -6.25 11.44
CA PRO A 412 23.01 -7.64 11.57
C PRO A 412 21.82 -8.61 11.52
N GLY A 413 21.83 -9.55 10.57
CA GLY A 413 20.70 -10.45 10.29
C GLY A 413 19.68 -9.94 9.27
N ALA A 414 19.94 -8.81 8.61
CA ALA A 414 19.09 -8.31 7.53
C ALA A 414 19.01 -9.31 6.37
N VAL A 415 17.78 -9.66 6.00
CA VAL A 415 17.49 -10.36 4.74
C VAL A 415 17.95 -9.48 3.59
N PRO A 416 18.67 -10.01 2.59
CA PRO A 416 19.21 -9.18 1.53
C PRO A 416 18.09 -8.51 0.73
N SER A 417 18.30 -7.24 0.39
CA SER A 417 17.21 -6.30 0.06
C SER A 417 16.59 -6.45 -1.32
N SER A 418 17.17 -7.29 -2.18
CA SER A 418 16.61 -7.73 -3.46
C SER A 418 16.31 -9.23 -3.49
N MET A 419 16.54 -9.96 -2.40
CA MET A 419 15.72 -11.13 -2.15
C MET A 419 14.29 -10.66 -1.81
N PRO A 420 13.28 -11.49 -2.14
CA PRO A 420 12.13 -11.71 -1.26
C PRO A 420 12.53 -11.55 0.21
N SER A 421 12.15 -10.44 0.85
CA SER A 421 12.27 -10.29 2.31
C SER A 421 11.56 -11.48 2.95
N LEU A 422 12.07 -12.06 4.05
CA LEU A 422 11.45 -13.20 4.77
C LEU A 422 9.91 -13.08 4.77
N GLY A 423 9.24 -13.93 3.98
CA GLY A 423 7.79 -13.80 3.74
C GLY A 423 7.34 -13.06 2.47
N ALA A 424 8.18 -12.90 1.44
CA ALA A 424 7.71 -12.56 0.10
C ALA A 424 7.27 -13.82 -0.69
N PRO A 425 6.16 -13.74 -1.42
CA PRO A 425 5.66 -14.80 -2.29
C PRO A 425 6.71 -15.35 -3.26
N ALA A 426 6.71 -16.67 -3.46
CA ALA A 426 7.68 -17.34 -4.32
C ALA A 426 7.41 -17.03 -5.80
N VAL A 427 8.41 -16.46 -6.49
CA VAL A 427 8.38 -16.40 -7.94
C VAL A 427 8.42 -17.83 -8.47
N MET A 428 7.40 -18.18 -9.25
CA MET A 428 7.30 -19.45 -9.93
C MET A 428 8.14 -19.37 -11.21
N MET A 429 7.70 -18.56 -12.18
CA MET A 429 8.42 -18.34 -13.43
C MET A 429 8.46 -16.86 -13.77
N GLY A 430 9.55 -16.42 -14.39
CA GLY A 430 9.68 -15.08 -14.93
C GLY A 430 10.42 -15.10 -16.26
N ALA A 431 10.13 -14.11 -17.10
CA ALA A 431 10.93 -13.77 -18.26
C ALA A 431 11.18 -12.26 -18.26
N SER A 432 12.40 -11.86 -18.60
CA SER A 432 12.79 -10.48 -18.91
C SER A 432 13.25 -10.43 -20.37
N GLU A 433 14.27 -9.62 -20.70
CA GLU A 433 14.88 -9.51 -22.02
C GLU A 433 15.28 -10.87 -22.60
N GLU A 434 16.05 -11.63 -21.82
CA GLU A 434 16.55 -12.94 -22.18
C GLU A 434 15.48 -14.01 -21.90
N ILE A 435 14.71 -14.34 -22.94
CA ILE A 435 13.58 -15.29 -22.95
C ILE A 435 13.83 -16.52 -22.05
N GLY A 436 13.25 -16.51 -20.85
CA GLY A 436 13.69 -17.36 -19.75
C GLY A 436 12.92 -18.66 -19.57
N SER A 437 13.67 -19.72 -19.26
CA SER A 437 13.18 -20.98 -18.72
C SER A 437 13.58 -21.15 -17.26
N ASN A 438 12.68 -21.73 -16.47
CA ASN A 438 12.93 -22.20 -15.12
C ASN A 438 12.74 -23.72 -15.13
N ALA A 439 13.85 -24.47 -15.09
CA ALA A 439 13.83 -25.92 -14.97
C ALA A 439 13.99 -26.31 -13.49
N TYR A 440 12.92 -26.79 -12.88
CA TYR A 440 12.87 -27.16 -11.45
C TYR A 440 13.29 -28.61 -11.18
N SER A 441 13.63 -29.35 -12.24
CA SER A 441 14.34 -30.64 -12.22
C SER A 441 15.48 -30.54 -13.24
N THR A 442 16.34 -31.55 -13.32
CA THR A 442 17.34 -31.64 -14.39
C THR A 442 16.65 -31.87 -15.74
N PRO A 443 17.25 -31.46 -16.89
CA PRO A 443 16.63 -31.62 -18.21
C PRO A 443 16.31 -33.07 -18.60
N ASP A 444 17.03 -34.04 -18.04
CA ASP A 444 16.80 -35.48 -18.17
C ASP A 444 15.75 -36.05 -17.19
N GLY A 445 15.22 -35.22 -16.28
CA GLY A 445 14.28 -35.59 -15.23
C GLY A 445 14.83 -36.53 -14.15
N THR A 446 16.15 -36.78 -14.09
CA THR A 446 16.72 -37.75 -13.13
C THR A 446 16.75 -37.22 -11.70
N PHE A 447 16.81 -35.90 -11.50
CA PHE A 447 16.78 -35.29 -10.18
C PHE A 447 15.33 -35.07 -9.70
N ASN A 448 14.91 -35.81 -8.66
CA ASN A 448 13.53 -35.84 -8.15
C ASN A 448 13.19 -34.55 -7.37
N SER A 449 12.83 -33.51 -8.11
CA SER A 449 12.42 -32.22 -7.57
C SER A 449 11.43 -31.51 -8.48
N GLY A 450 10.76 -30.49 -7.96
CA GLY A 450 9.97 -29.57 -8.77
C GLY A 450 9.32 -28.46 -7.95
N PHE A 451 8.75 -27.46 -8.63
CA PHE A 451 7.99 -26.41 -7.95
C PHE A 451 6.56 -26.93 -7.72
N TYR A 452 6.24 -27.37 -6.50
CA TYR A 452 4.87 -27.76 -6.16
C TYR A 452 3.97 -26.53 -5.99
N ILE A 453 2.76 -26.61 -6.55
CA ILE A 453 1.66 -25.65 -6.43
C ILE A 453 0.48 -26.38 -5.79
N GLY A 454 0.05 -25.91 -4.62
CA GLY A 454 -1.06 -26.46 -3.88
C GLY A 454 -2.41 -26.25 -4.55
N LYS A 455 -3.42 -27.00 -4.08
CA LYS A 455 -4.79 -26.94 -4.62
C LYS A 455 -5.52 -25.63 -4.31
N ALA A 456 -5.16 -24.96 -3.23
CA ALA A 456 -5.75 -23.70 -2.77
C ALA A 456 -4.93 -22.47 -3.20
N ASP A 457 -3.80 -22.69 -3.86
CA ASP A 457 -2.80 -21.66 -4.13
C ASP A 457 -3.28 -20.78 -5.28
N LYS A 458 -2.92 -19.50 -5.23
CA LYS A 458 -3.22 -18.54 -6.30
C LYS A 458 -1.91 -18.06 -6.91
N VAL A 459 -1.81 -18.15 -8.23
CA VAL A 459 -0.69 -17.57 -8.97
C VAL A 459 -1.10 -16.18 -9.47
N ILE A 460 -0.42 -15.13 -9.01
CA ILE A 460 -0.52 -13.79 -9.61
C ILE A 460 0.36 -13.77 -10.85
N MET A 461 -0.17 -13.25 -11.95
CA MET A 461 0.61 -12.79 -13.10
C MET A 461 0.78 -11.27 -13.00
N SER A 462 2.02 -10.80 -13.07
CA SER A 462 2.39 -9.40 -13.28
C SER A 462 3.12 -9.29 -14.61
N GLY A 463 2.77 -8.29 -15.41
CA GLY A 463 3.41 -8.01 -16.68
C GLY A 463 3.72 -6.53 -16.83
N GLU A 464 4.88 -6.26 -17.44
CA GLU A 464 5.35 -4.96 -17.88
C GLU A 464 6.09 -5.14 -19.21
N VAL A 465 5.55 -4.54 -20.27
CA VAL A 465 6.08 -4.67 -21.63
C VAL A 465 6.10 -3.31 -22.32
N VAL A 466 7.16 -3.03 -23.08
CA VAL A 466 7.35 -1.78 -23.83
C VAL A 466 7.23 -2.07 -25.34
N ASN A 467 6.54 -1.19 -26.06
CA ASN A 467 6.53 -1.17 -27.51
C ASN A 467 7.44 -0.06 -28.02
N TYR A 468 8.49 -0.42 -28.74
CA TYR A 468 9.44 0.53 -29.34
C TYR A 468 9.05 0.98 -30.76
N SER A 469 7.97 0.43 -31.34
CA SER A 469 7.46 0.87 -32.64
C SER A 469 6.40 1.97 -32.51
N ASN A 470 6.26 2.78 -33.57
CA ASN A 470 5.17 3.77 -33.67
C ASN A 470 3.82 3.16 -34.11
N ASP A 471 3.75 1.83 -34.25
CA ASP A 471 2.53 1.10 -34.56
C ASP A 471 1.94 0.47 -33.29
N THR A 472 0.62 0.39 -33.21
CA THR A 472 -0.06 -0.37 -32.15
C THR A 472 0.23 -1.86 -32.33
N LYS A 473 0.63 -2.55 -31.26
CA LYS A 473 0.89 -3.99 -31.29
C LYS A 473 -0.13 -4.74 -30.43
N VAL A 474 -0.45 -5.97 -30.84
CA VAL A 474 -1.24 -6.91 -30.05
C VAL A 474 -0.40 -8.16 -29.79
N ILE A 475 -0.22 -8.49 -28.52
CA ILE A 475 0.60 -9.62 -28.08
C ILE A 475 -0.15 -10.49 -27.07
N TYR A 476 0.38 -11.69 -26.85
CA TYR A 476 -0.02 -12.64 -25.83
C TYR A 476 1.20 -13.00 -24.99
N ALA A 477 1.03 -13.10 -23.68
CA ALA A 477 2.01 -13.75 -22.83
C ALA A 477 1.70 -15.26 -22.82
N VAL A 478 2.70 -16.08 -23.15
CA VAL A 478 2.54 -17.51 -23.39
C VAL A 478 3.40 -18.29 -22.42
N SER A 479 2.76 -19.04 -21.53
CA SER A 479 3.41 -19.86 -20.53
C SER A 479 3.45 -21.33 -20.97
N ASP A 480 4.63 -21.84 -21.30
CA ASP A 480 4.92 -23.23 -21.64
C ASP A 480 5.37 -23.99 -20.38
N VAL A 481 4.46 -24.76 -19.78
CA VAL A 481 4.67 -25.46 -18.50
C VAL A 481 4.62 -26.98 -18.67
N GLU A 482 5.55 -27.69 -18.03
CA GLU A 482 5.56 -29.15 -17.88
C GLU A 482 5.42 -29.52 -16.41
N PHE A 483 4.51 -30.44 -16.10
CA PHE A 483 4.12 -30.75 -14.73
C PHE A 483 3.68 -32.21 -14.57
N ILE A 484 3.76 -32.70 -13.34
CA ILE A 484 3.13 -33.95 -12.90
C ILE A 484 1.97 -33.59 -11.96
N PRO A 485 0.76 -34.15 -12.12
CA PRO A 485 -0.33 -33.94 -11.17
C PRO A 485 0.02 -34.40 -9.74
N GLY A 486 -0.40 -33.63 -8.74
CA GLY A 486 -0.07 -33.81 -7.34
C GLY A 486 1.41 -33.56 -7.01
N ARG A 487 1.85 -34.10 -5.87
CA ARG A 487 3.24 -34.08 -5.41
C ARG A 487 3.86 -35.48 -5.51
N PRO A 488 4.83 -35.73 -6.42
CA PRO A 488 5.51 -37.02 -6.50
C PRO A 488 6.20 -37.38 -5.17
N PRO A 489 6.08 -38.64 -4.69
CA PRO A 489 6.71 -39.06 -3.44
C PRO A 489 8.22 -38.81 -3.42
N GLY A 490 8.71 -38.25 -2.32
CA GLY A 490 10.12 -37.91 -2.14
C GLY A 490 10.65 -36.76 -3.02
N SER A 491 9.79 -36.08 -3.78
CA SER A 491 10.21 -34.92 -4.58
C SER A 491 10.53 -33.72 -3.69
N LEU A 492 11.75 -33.19 -3.86
CA LEU A 492 12.17 -31.96 -3.19
C LEU A 492 11.42 -30.77 -3.79
N ASP A 493 10.85 -29.93 -2.92
CA ASP A 493 10.16 -28.73 -3.37
C ASP A 493 11.16 -27.61 -3.70
N VAL A 494 10.99 -27.03 -4.88
CA VAL A 494 11.94 -26.09 -5.50
C VAL A 494 11.35 -24.71 -5.56
N GLN A 495 12.22 -23.71 -5.34
CA GLN A 495 11.85 -22.30 -5.30
C GLN A 495 12.90 -21.47 -6.04
N VAL A 496 12.45 -20.48 -6.83
CA VAL A 496 13.35 -19.58 -7.53
C VAL A 496 14.00 -18.63 -6.51
N GLN A 497 15.32 -18.51 -6.61
CA GLN A 497 16.17 -17.61 -5.85
C GLN A 497 16.82 -16.63 -6.81
N VAL A 498 16.99 -15.39 -6.36
CA VAL A 498 17.63 -14.31 -7.12
C VAL A 498 18.66 -13.63 -6.21
N LEU A 499 19.87 -13.47 -6.71
CA LEU A 499 20.97 -12.77 -6.04
C LEU A 499 21.60 -11.73 -6.97
N SER A 500 21.71 -10.48 -6.53
CA SER A 500 22.57 -9.48 -7.19
C SER A 500 24.02 -9.57 -6.69
N VAL A 501 25.00 -9.15 -7.50
CA VAL A 501 26.38 -8.97 -7.03
C VAL A 501 26.49 -7.96 -5.88
N ASN A 502 25.74 -6.86 -5.90
CA ASN A 502 25.79 -5.82 -4.85
C ASN A 502 24.77 -6.04 -3.72
N GLN A 503 24.14 -7.22 -3.67
CA GLN A 503 23.03 -7.60 -2.80
C GLN A 503 23.28 -7.39 -1.29
N CYS A 504 24.53 -7.42 -0.84
CA CYS A 504 24.91 -7.23 0.56
C CYS A 504 25.38 -5.80 0.89
N GLU A 505 25.50 -4.94 -0.11
CA GLU A 505 26.07 -3.59 0.01
C GLU A 505 25.01 -2.51 -0.09
N THR A 506 23.99 -2.72 -0.92
CA THR A 506 22.93 -1.76 -1.20
C THR A 506 21.60 -2.48 -1.49
N LYS A 507 20.51 -1.72 -1.38
CA LYS A 507 19.18 -2.15 -1.86
C LYS A 507 18.99 -1.97 -3.36
N ASP A 508 19.84 -1.17 -3.98
CA ASP A 508 19.75 -0.84 -5.39
C ASP A 508 20.43 -1.92 -6.23
N ILE A 509 19.68 -2.69 -7.01
CA ILE A 509 20.24 -3.72 -7.91
C ILE A 509 20.97 -3.14 -9.12
N ARG A 510 20.81 -1.83 -9.36
CA ARG A 510 21.41 -1.13 -10.49
C ARG A 510 22.89 -0.91 -10.23
N LEU A 511 23.67 -1.15 -11.26
CA LEU A 511 25.11 -0.97 -11.30
C LEU A 511 25.44 0.15 -12.28
N HIS A 512 26.52 0.87 -12.03
CA HIS A 512 26.99 1.94 -12.90
C HIS A 512 28.48 1.72 -13.21
N ALA A 513 28.83 1.77 -14.49
CA ALA A 513 30.21 1.71 -14.94
C ALA A 513 31.08 2.72 -14.15
N PRO A 514 32.20 2.30 -13.55
CA PRO A 514 33.10 3.23 -12.86
C PRO A 514 33.61 4.31 -13.81
N GLU A 515 33.72 5.54 -13.34
CA GLU A 515 34.07 6.69 -14.18
C GLU A 515 35.33 6.45 -15.02
N GLY A 516 35.21 6.67 -16.33
CA GLY A 516 36.30 6.48 -17.30
C GLY A 516 36.68 5.02 -17.62
N LYS A 517 36.04 4.01 -17.01
CA LYS A 517 36.31 2.59 -17.31
C LYS A 517 35.30 2.03 -18.31
N LYS A 518 35.83 1.28 -19.29
CA LYS A 518 35.01 0.52 -20.25
C LYS A 518 34.97 -0.98 -19.93
N ALA A 519 36.06 -1.54 -19.40
CA ALA A 519 36.08 -2.89 -18.84
C ALA A 519 36.13 -2.81 -17.31
N PHE A 520 35.24 -3.53 -16.63
CA PHE A 520 35.13 -3.55 -15.17
C PHE A 520 34.41 -4.81 -14.68
N SER A 521 34.48 -5.06 -13.38
CA SER A 521 33.70 -6.13 -12.75
C SER A 521 33.21 -5.69 -11.36
N PHE A 522 32.12 -6.31 -10.95
CA PHE A 522 31.57 -6.22 -9.60
C PHE A 522 31.64 -7.60 -8.96
N GLN A 523 31.92 -7.65 -7.66
CA GLN A 523 31.96 -8.90 -6.91
C GLN A 523 31.20 -8.75 -5.60
N SER A 524 30.40 -9.77 -5.26
CA SER A 524 29.65 -9.79 -4.01
C SER A 524 30.54 -10.00 -2.80
N GLN A 525 30.04 -9.54 -1.66
CA GLN A 525 30.47 -10.07 -0.37
C GLN A 525 30.17 -11.58 -0.28
N ASN A 526 30.77 -12.24 0.71
CA ASN A 526 30.55 -13.66 1.01
C ASN A 526 29.12 -13.88 1.53
N ILE A 527 28.30 -14.61 0.78
CA ILE A 527 26.90 -14.92 1.13
C ILE A 527 26.85 -16.33 1.75
N THR A 528 26.42 -16.45 3.00
CA THR A 528 26.42 -17.73 3.74
C THR A 528 25.12 -18.50 3.54
N VAL A 529 25.19 -19.75 3.10
CA VAL A 529 24.05 -20.67 2.97
C VAL A 529 23.49 -21.06 4.34
N LEU A 530 22.16 -21.02 4.51
CA LEU A 530 21.47 -21.23 5.78
C LEU A 530 20.77 -22.59 5.94
N ASN A 531 20.51 -23.29 4.83
CA ASN A 531 19.86 -24.61 4.82
C ASN A 531 20.59 -25.56 3.87
N ASP A 532 20.60 -26.84 4.21
CA ASP A 532 21.10 -27.90 3.33
C ASP A 532 20.15 -28.08 2.13
N GLY A 533 20.71 -28.36 0.96
CA GLY A 533 19.91 -28.39 -0.26
C GLY A 533 20.72 -28.54 -1.54
N TYR A 534 20.07 -28.26 -2.66
CA TYR A 534 20.65 -28.30 -4.00
C TYR A 534 20.36 -27.02 -4.76
N ILE A 535 21.40 -26.45 -5.35
CA ILE A 535 21.31 -25.39 -6.36
C ILE A 535 21.16 -26.06 -7.73
N LEU A 536 20.11 -25.69 -8.46
CA LEU A 536 19.70 -26.20 -9.77
C LEU A 536 19.60 -25.04 -10.76
N SER A 537 19.68 -25.34 -12.07
CA SER A 537 19.27 -24.44 -13.18
C SER A 537 19.63 -22.97 -12.98
N ARG A 538 20.94 -22.69 -13.02
CA ARG A 538 21.52 -21.38 -12.74
C ARG A 538 21.64 -20.58 -14.03
N ARG A 539 21.27 -19.30 -13.98
CA ARG A 539 21.22 -18.42 -15.14
C ARG A 539 21.50 -16.98 -14.71
N GLY A 540 22.53 -16.38 -15.28
CA GLY A 540 22.81 -14.97 -15.14
C GLY A 540 21.83 -14.12 -15.93
N HIS A 541 21.53 -12.94 -15.42
CA HIS A 541 20.84 -11.85 -16.08
C HIS A 541 21.78 -10.64 -16.04
N LEU A 542 22.09 -10.14 -17.24
CA LEU A 542 23.03 -9.07 -17.53
C LEU A 542 22.36 -8.13 -18.52
N HIS A 543 22.57 -6.82 -18.34
CA HIS A 543 22.24 -5.84 -19.37
C HIS A 543 23.34 -5.80 -20.45
N ASP A 544 23.06 -5.14 -21.58
CA ASP A 544 24.02 -4.84 -22.64
C ASP A 544 25.28 -4.19 -22.05
N GLY A 545 26.45 -4.75 -22.34
CA GLY A 545 27.71 -4.43 -21.67
C GLY A 545 28.27 -5.61 -20.87
N GLY A 546 27.40 -6.45 -20.32
CA GLY A 546 27.77 -7.65 -19.58
C GLY A 546 28.41 -8.73 -20.46
N VAL A 547 29.46 -9.37 -19.94
CA VAL A 547 30.18 -10.47 -20.59
C VAL A 547 29.76 -11.82 -19.99
N ASN A 548 29.83 -11.96 -18.66
CA ASN A 548 29.45 -13.18 -17.94
C ASN A 548 29.24 -12.92 -16.44
N ILE A 549 28.56 -13.86 -15.79
CA ILE A 549 28.49 -13.95 -14.32
C ILE A 549 29.11 -15.27 -13.86
N ASP A 550 30.15 -15.19 -13.03
CA ASP A 550 30.65 -16.31 -12.26
C ASP A 550 29.78 -16.52 -11.02
N PHE A 551 29.24 -17.74 -10.85
CA PHE A 551 28.63 -18.19 -9.59
C PHE A 551 29.56 -19.22 -8.94
N LYS A 552 30.04 -18.93 -7.72
CA LYS A 552 30.98 -19.78 -6.98
C LYS A 552 30.38 -20.24 -5.65
N VAL A 553 30.69 -21.47 -5.26
CA VAL A 553 30.45 -22.03 -3.91
C VAL A 553 31.79 -22.48 -3.35
N ASN A 554 32.13 -22.03 -2.14
CA ASN A 554 33.41 -22.28 -1.47
C ASN A 554 34.63 -22.00 -2.38
N GLY A 555 34.56 -20.91 -3.15
CA GLY A 555 35.59 -20.49 -4.10
C GLY A 555 35.63 -21.24 -5.43
N LYS A 556 34.92 -22.38 -5.57
CA LYS A 556 34.83 -23.14 -6.81
C LYS A 556 33.72 -22.57 -7.70
N THR A 557 34.03 -22.18 -8.94
CA THR A 557 33.01 -21.84 -9.95
C THR A 557 32.12 -23.04 -10.21
N ILE A 558 30.81 -22.85 -10.02
CA ILE A 558 29.78 -23.85 -10.30
C ILE A 558 28.98 -23.51 -11.57
N CYS A 559 28.95 -22.23 -11.97
CA CYS A 559 28.39 -21.79 -13.24
C CYS A 559 29.17 -20.57 -13.76
N ASP A 560 29.47 -20.56 -15.07
CA ASP A 560 29.95 -19.41 -15.82
C ASP A 560 28.86 -19.04 -16.84
N SER A 561 27.96 -18.16 -16.43
CA SER A 561 26.82 -17.74 -17.22
C SER A 561 27.21 -16.62 -18.17
N ARG A 562 27.77 -16.99 -19.32
CA ARG A 562 28.18 -16.05 -20.38
C ARG A 562 26.98 -15.47 -21.12
N ALA A 563 27.02 -14.18 -21.42
CA ALA A 563 26.04 -13.51 -22.27
C ALA A 563 26.20 -13.93 -23.74
N ILE A 564 25.08 -14.05 -24.44
CA ILE A 564 24.97 -14.37 -25.86
C ILE A 564 24.32 -13.16 -26.52
N TYR A 565 25.04 -12.51 -27.43
CA TYR A 565 24.61 -11.31 -28.13
C TYR A 565 24.08 -11.62 -29.53
N GLY A 566 23.20 -10.74 -30.04
CA GLY A 566 22.83 -10.74 -31.44
C GLY A 566 21.92 -11.91 -31.86
N GLY A 567 22.03 -12.28 -33.13
CA GLY A 567 21.16 -13.26 -33.78
C GLY A 567 19.74 -12.75 -34.03
N GLU A 568 18.84 -13.61 -34.51
CA GLU A 568 17.47 -13.22 -34.91
C GLU A 568 16.64 -12.55 -33.81
N LYS A 569 17.03 -12.71 -32.54
CA LYS A 569 16.30 -12.23 -31.34
C LYS A 569 16.94 -11.02 -30.67
N GLY A 570 18.25 -10.82 -30.86
CA GLY A 570 19.05 -9.79 -30.18
C GLY A 570 19.71 -8.79 -31.11
N SER A 571 19.17 -8.57 -32.32
CA SER A 571 19.70 -7.57 -33.26
C SER A 571 18.63 -6.57 -33.63
N LEU A 572 18.84 -5.31 -33.27
CA LEU A 572 17.99 -4.17 -33.63
C LEU A 572 18.69 -3.31 -34.68
N LYS A 573 17.99 -2.97 -35.78
CA LYS A 573 18.48 -1.97 -36.73
C LYS A 573 18.10 -0.58 -36.23
N THR A 574 19.10 0.24 -35.98
CA THR A 574 18.98 1.66 -35.60
C THR A 574 19.49 2.54 -36.74
N GLU A 575 19.33 3.87 -36.64
CA GLU A 575 19.93 4.81 -37.59
C GLU A 575 21.47 4.77 -37.54
N ASP A 576 22.04 4.45 -36.38
CA ASP A 576 23.49 4.33 -36.13
C ASP A 576 24.08 2.99 -36.63
N GLY A 577 23.28 2.00 -37.01
CA GLY A 577 23.74 0.70 -37.52
C GLY A 577 22.93 -0.50 -37.02
N VAL A 578 23.61 -1.64 -36.80
CA VAL A 578 23.02 -2.80 -36.11
C VAL A 578 23.50 -2.77 -34.66
N TRP A 579 22.55 -2.65 -33.75
CA TRP A 579 22.77 -2.82 -32.32
C TRP A 579 22.55 -4.30 -31.97
N GLU A 580 23.53 -4.94 -31.35
CA GLU A 580 23.38 -6.29 -30.79
C GLU A 580 23.14 -6.20 -29.28
N THR A 581 21.99 -6.69 -28.83
CA THR A 581 21.61 -6.83 -27.42
C THR A 581 21.91 -8.25 -26.90
N VAL A 582 21.87 -8.42 -25.58
CA VAL A 582 21.82 -9.76 -24.95
C VAL A 582 20.53 -10.48 -25.34
N SER A 583 20.63 -11.58 -26.10
CA SER A 583 19.48 -12.41 -26.49
C SER A 583 19.28 -13.65 -25.64
N ALA A 584 20.34 -14.12 -24.97
CA ALA A 584 20.34 -15.25 -24.06
C ALA A 584 21.54 -15.19 -23.11
N THR A 585 21.55 -16.05 -22.09
CA THR A 585 22.73 -16.37 -21.29
C THR A 585 22.92 -17.88 -21.21
N VAL A 586 24.15 -18.34 -20.96
CA VAL A 586 24.44 -19.77 -20.79
C VAL A 586 23.86 -20.27 -19.47
N GLU A 587 22.87 -21.17 -19.54
CA GLU A 587 22.28 -21.84 -18.38
C GLU A 587 23.16 -23.03 -17.92
N CYS A 588 23.28 -23.24 -16.60
CA CYS A 588 24.00 -24.36 -16.00
C CYS A 588 23.05 -25.25 -15.20
N HIS A 589 22.85 -26.49 -15.64
CA HIS A 589 21.75 -27.36 -15.16
C HIS A 589 22.14 -28.42 -14.12
N GLU A 590 23.42 -28.67 -13.92
CA GLU A 590 23.94 -29.73 -13.03
C GLU A 590 23.56 -29.43 -11.57
N PRO A 591 22.97 -30.39 -10.83
CA PRO A 591 22.68 -30.20 -9.41
C PRO A 591 23.95 -30.03 -8.59
N VAL A 592 24.03 -28.96 -7.82
CA VAL A 592 25.11 -28.72 -6.86
C VAL A 592 24.55 -28.83 -5.46
N LYS A 593 24.93 -29.90 -4.74
CA LYS A 593 24.65 -30.01 -3.31
C LYS A 593 25.41 -28.91 -2.57
N VAL A 594 24.72 -28.23 -1.66
CA VAL A 594 25.28 -27.26 -0.72
C VAL A 594 24.83 -27.59 0.69
N SER A 595 25.66 -27.26 1.67
CA SER A 595 25.38 -27.41 3.09
C SER A 595 25.27 -26.06 3.78
N LYS A 596 24.55 -26.02 4.90
CA LYS A 596 24.51 -24.85 5.78
C LYS A 596 25.93 -24.47 6.22
N GLY A 597 26.29 -23.21 6.01
CA GLY A 597 27.62 -22.66 6.27
C GLY A 597 28.51 -22.54 5.03
N ASP A 598 28.13 -23.14 3.89
CA ASP A 598 28.82 -22.91 2.61
C ASP A 598 28.75 -21.43 2.22
N VAL A 599 29.79 -20.96 1.53
CA VAL A 599 29.93 -19.56 1.09
C VAL A 599 29.72 -19.43 -0.41
N ILE A 600 28.72 -18.65 -0.78
CA ILE A 600 28.43 -18.19 -2.13
C ILE A 600 29.17 -16.87 -2.41
N THR A 601 29.74 -16.76 -3.61
CA THR A 601 30.14 -15.46 -4.18
C THR A 601 29.71 -15.35 -5.65
N LEU A 602 29.35 -14.14 -6.06
CA LEU A 602 29.05 -13.77 -7.44
C LEU A 602 30.07 -12.77 -7.97
N SER A 603 30.47 -12.89 -9.23
CA SER A 603 31.22 -11.85 -9.94
C SER A 603 30.55 -11.59 -11.29
N ALA A 604 30.19 -10.33 -11.59
CA ALA A 604 29.66 -9.91 -12.89
C ALA A 604 30.72 -9.07 -13.61
N HIS A 605 31.01 -9.42 -14.87
CA HIS A 605 32.08 -8.81 -15.67
C HIS A 605 31.50 -8.10 -16.89
N TYR A 606 32.05 -6.94 -17.24
CA TYR A 606 31.55 -6.05 -18.30
C TYR A 606 32.68 -5.57 -19.20
N ASP A 607 32.37 -5.37 -20.48
CA ASP A 607 33.28 -4.84 -21.50
C ASP A 607 32.50 -3.98 -22.51
N LEU A 608 32.49 -2.67 -22.25
CA LEU A 608 31.81 -1.66 -23.05
C LEU A 608 32.54 -1.30 -24.36
N GLU A 609 33.73 -1.85 -24.63
CA GLU A 609 34.34 -1.79 -25.98
C GLU A 609 33.84 -2.93 -26.85
N LYS A 610 33.64 -4.11 -26.26
CA LYS A 610 33.12 -5.29 -26.95
C LYS A 610 31.61 -5.23 -27.16
N HIS A 611 30.87 -4.77 -26.15
CA HIS A 611 29.41 -4.68 -26.15
C HIS A 611 28.99 -3.32 -25.57
N PRO A 612 28.61 -2.33 -26.39
CA PRO A 612 28.22 -1.01 -25.87
C PRO A 612 26.96 -1.11 -24.97
N ALA A 613 26.92 -0.37 -23.85
CA ALA A 613 25.74 -0.42 -22.98
C ALA A 613 24.52 0.28 -23.60
N ARG A 614 23.33 -0.27 -23.35
CA ARG A 614 22.04 0.23 -23.86
C ARG A 614 21.87 1.71 -23.56
N LYS A 615 21.29 2.48 -24.49
CA LYS A 615 20.87 3.87 -24.23
C LYS A 615 19.40 3.89 -23.79
N HIS A 616 19.05 4.68 -22.78
CA HIS A 616 17.65 4.91 -22.44
C HIS A 616 16.94 5.72 -23.54
N THR A 617 15.61 5.56 -23.65
CA THR A 617 14.74 6.28 -24.61
C THR A 617 14.78 7.80 -24.46
N GLY A 618 15.25 8.32 -23.32
CA GLY A 618 15.45 9.76 -23.05
C GLY A 618 16.91 10.25 -23.21
N GLY A 619 17.82 9.40 -23.67
CA GLY A 619 19.26 9.64 -23.63
C GLY A 619 19.91 9.24 -22.29
N GLY A 620 21.24 9.15 -22.29
CA GLY A 620 22.01 8.54 -21.19
C GLY A 620 22.23 7.03 -21.38
N MET A 621 23.28 6.51 -20.75
CA MET A 621 23.54 5.07 -20.67
C MET A 621 22.58 4.46 -19.65
N ALA A 622 22.06 3.27 -19.94
CA ALA A 622 21.25 2.50 -19.01
C ALA A 622 22.06 2.10 -17.78
N GLU A 623 21.36 1.80 -16.68
CA GLU A 623 21.93 0.96 -15.62
C GLU A 623 22.44 -0.37 -16.17
N GLU A 624 23.46 -0.90 -15.50
CA GLU A 624 23.88 -2.30 -15.63
C GLU A 624 23.16 -3.15 -14.56
N MET A 625 22.97 -4.44 -14.81
CA MET A 625 22.56 -5.40 -13.77
C MET A 625 23.46 -6.64 -13.80
N GLY A 626 23.74 -7.18 -12.61
CA GLY A 626 24.60 -8.36 -12.41
C GLY A 626 23.91 -9.34 -11.48
N ILE A 627 22.92 -10.08 -12.01
CA ILE A 627 21.99 -10.89 -11.23
C ILE A 627 22.15 -12.37 -11.59
N MET A 628 22.15 -13.25 -10.59
CA MET A 628 22.09 -14.70 -10.75
C MET A 628 20.74 -15.22 -10.28
N SER A 629 19.95 -15.76 -11.21
CA SER A 629 18.73 -16.51 -10.91
C SER A 629 19.05 -18.00 -10.88
N PHE A 630 18.46 -18.74 -9.93
CA PHE A 630 18.63 -20.18 -9.83
C PHE A 630 17.49 -20.82 -9.04
N ASN A 631 17.37 -22.13 -9.18
CA ASN A 631 16.39 -22.92 -8.43
C ASN A 631 17.05 -23.53 -7.19
N PHE A 632 16.43 -23.40 -6.01
CA PHE A 632 16.92 -24.02 -4.78
C PHE A 632 15.93 -25.08 -4.29
N ALA A 633 16.40 -26.32 -4.19
CA ALA A 633 15.68 -27.45 -3.60
C ALA A 633 16.16 -27.64 -2.15
N THR A 634 15.28 -27.38 -1.17
CA THR A 634 15.66 -27.52 0.25
C THR A 634 15.52 -28.97 0.71
N GLU A 635 16.53 -29.52 1.40
CA GLU A 635 16.38 -30.84 2.04
C GLU A 635 15.41 -30.73 3.23
N ALA A 636 14.51 -31.71 3.35
CA ALA A 636 13.60 -31.77 4.51
C ALA A 636 14.40 -32.08 5.79
N LYS A 637 14.03 -31.40 6.89
CA LYS A 637 14.62 -31.58 8.23
C LYS A 637 14.00 -32.74 8.99
#